data_AF-A0A958YD22-F1
#
_entry.id   AF-A0A958YD22-F1
#
_cell.length_a   1.000
_cell.length_b   1.000
_cell.length_c   1.000
_cell.angle_alpha   90.00
_cell.angle_beta   90.00
_cell.angle_gamma   90.00
#
_symmetry.space_group_name_H-M   'P 1'
#
loop_
_entity.id
_entity.type
_entity.pdbx_description
1 polymer ?
#
loop_
_entity_poly.entity_id
_entity_poly.type
_entity_poly.pdbx_seq_one_letter_code
_entity_poly.pdbx_strand_id
1 'polypeptide(L)'
;MLKFFHHTPSLTFIFFISIFGYVHGQVHTTYLWHLQQPIYWPDHSVSNPFSYQTVWESQQLKFGGGNIYSDGLTHPLNDLQDIFSKPDRVNVYQWEARNSISSLLSLPDAGAQVNYGGCLIENIQSLSNTNAWGYVPNWTQWVIEAQGWQTSGGFPRMDITGFTWHHALSPLLSDRVLKKEIQGHKYLVQNYFNGSYSSGYWPAECAFSERIIQTLSEEGFDWVVVANSHLSRTLSDYPLSFGTSGCNINPPNLADRVTTNGTNWWNGQIDGRGGTFAAPYCYQAHKAKYVNPETGTEYKITVVPMADLLSYRDGFSEQGTNTIDTNIAPFENPSKPSLVLLAHDGDNAWGGGASYYQNAVPNFSNAAALQGYSPTTVQQFLNDYPVPDSDLVKVEDGAWFNAENDWGSPQFINWLWPMYTNDFEFDSNGWTEDARNWAVLTAAENFVIMAEDLEGATNINNIVNPSAVSSNAELAWHFLLPGYTSGYMYYGKSLDMEIKQTIAANNAVFYANQVISSNSGTDNTPPSVFIPQRYPYNPGEIGFGPTYGYQQHLNSADFTVWTFAFDVNGIANAELKYRLDNDGINPLTNNDNETYAGGSSVGDWQSITMIERIFPTGNITSDPEIDFFVLPDYISNEYYAEIQGVSEKLVDYYVEITDNNGNVTRSKIQHVWVGENLNVNPTISFAPESNYSSTPLDVTIEATDNTDPNPTIYYTIDGTDPTLASPTAVSSTVINITETTTFKAFAEDVDGNTSDIVSKTYFIGDVDGFVVYFKPPTSWTSSPKIYWWNAEPSGALTDASWPGENMTESCNGWFSYTFNGVSSTNLIFNNGSGLQTADLTVSGESYYEWDSMSWVSNPGISQPCLTISPSGNTFANGSQVDVTLEATDTTFPNPTIYYTTDGTNPTLGSASSISTITLNLTATTTVKAFAQNSNGDSSDIQTEIYTFEDLNTITVYFKPPTSWAAPPKVYWWNPEPSNSWPSTSWPGENMTLHDSEWYKYTFTSIDAINVIFNNGSGGVGTNQTEDLYADSDLWYEWGTGTLSTNVAENNNHFKIYPNPVIQKLKIDSSTDFTNYKLFDSTGKLIKEGKIINSEIDVTILNKGVYLLHLSGYNISPRTVKLVK
;
A
#
# COMPACT_ATOMS: atom_id res chain seq x y z
N MET A 1 26.69 77.78 -65.26
CA MET A 1 26.25 79.07 -65.83
C MET A 1 24.89 79.40 -65.20
N LEU A 2 24.71 80.66 -64.80
CA LEU A 2 23.59 81.22 -64.05
C LEU A 2 22.19 81.11 -64.72
N LYS A 3 21.15 81.20 -63.85
CA LYS A 3 19.82 81.83 -64.01
C LYS A 3 18.71 81.06 -64.76
N PHE A 4 17.42 81.15 -64.41
CA PHE A 4 16.57 81.54 -63.24
C PHE A 4 15.15 81.72 -63.84
N PHE A 5 14.07 81.28 -63.18
CA PHE A 5 12.67 81.81 -63.24
C PHE A 5 11.84 80.98 -62.22
N HIS A 6 10.89 81.44 -61.40
CA HIS A 6 10.40 82.75 -60.92
C HIS A 6 9.51 82.49 -59.66
N HIS A 7 9.31 83.51 -58.83
CA HIS A 7 8.61 83.53 -57.53
C HIS A 7 7.06 83.50 -57.58
N THR A 8 6.41 82.97 -56.53
CA THR A 8 5.47 83.71 -55.63
C THR A 8 5.18 82.90 -54.33
N PRO A 9 4.81 83.55 -53.19
CA PRO A 9 4.86 82.98 -51.84
C PRO A 9 3.51 82.44 -51.33
N SER A 10 3.54 81.37 -50.52
CA SER A 10 2.35 80.78 -49.89
C SER A 10 2.57 80.64 -48.38
N LEU A 11 1.61 81.16 -47.61
CA LEU A 11 1.44 81.07 -46.16
C LEU A 11 1.96 79.76 -45.54
N THR A 12 2.90 79.89 -44.59
CA THR A 12 3.32 78.78 -43.73
C THR A 12 2.33 78.63 -42.58
N PHE A 13 1.51 77.58 -42.63
CA PHE A 13 0.74 77.10 -41.48
C PHE A 13 1.69 76.43 -40.49
N ILE A 14 1.76 76.94 -39.26
CA ILE A 14 2.39 76.26 -38.14
C ILE A 14 1.41 75.17 -37.68
N PHE A 15 1.72 73.91 -37.99
CA PHE A 15 1.07 72.76 -37.36
C PHE A 15 1.75 72.51 -36.01
N PHE A 16 1.05 72.79 -34.92
CA PHE A 16 1.35 72.18 -33.63
C PHE A 16 0.95 70.70 -33.74
N ILE A 17 1.93 69.83 -33.98
CA ILE A 17 1.77 68.40 -33.75
C ILE A 17 2.19 68.15 -32.30
N SER A 18 1.19 68.05 -31.42
CA SER A 18 1.35 67.42 -30.12
C SER A 18 1.40 65.90 -30.32
N ILE A 19 2.61 65.35 -30.49
CA ILE A 19 2.85 63.91 -30.27
C ILE A 19 2.95 63.73 -28.76
N PHE A 20 1.84 63.31 -28.15
CA PHE A 20 1.91 62.54 -26.92
C PHE A 20 2.47 61.17 -27.31
N GLY A 21 3.79 60.99 -27.16
CA GLY A 21 4.37 59.66 -27.13
C GLY A 21 3.99 59.03 -25.80
N TYR A 22 2.96 58.18 -25.79
CA TYR A 22 2.82 57.20 -24.74
C TYR A 22 4.00 56.23 -24.89
N VAL A 23 4.96 56.32 -23.98
CA VAL A 23 5.94 55.24 -23.76
C VAL A 23 5.15 54.14 -23.04
N HIS A 24 4.52 53.23 -23.80
CA HIS A 24 3.97 52.01 -23.21
C HIS A 24 5.14 51.18 -22.68
N GLY A 25 5.05 50.71 -21.43
CA GLY A 25 5.93 49.66 -20.93
C GLY A 25 5.78 48.42 -21.80
N GLN A 26 6.90 47.79 -22.16
CA GLN A 26 6.91 46.66 -23.06
C GLN A 26 6.86 45.36 -22.26
N VAL A 27 5.78 44.59 -22.39
CA VAL A 27 5.74 43.20 -21.92
C VAL A 27 6.72 42.39 -22.76
N HIS A 28 7.47 41.50 -22.12
CA HIS A 28 8.36 40.56 -22.77
C HIS A 28 7.74 39.17 -22.80
N THR A 29 8.05 38.39 -23.83
CA THR A 29 7.52 37.02 -23.97
C THR A 29 8.64 36.06 -24.34
N THR A 30 8.61 34.86 -23.81
CA THR A 30 9.57 33.80 -24.17
C THR A 30 8.99 32.42 -23.88
N TYR A 31 9.73 31.38 -24.25
CA TYR A 31 9.34 29.98 -24.09
C TYR A 31 10.39 29.22 -23.31
N LEU A 32 9.96 28.21 -22.54
CA LEU A 32 10.80 27.14 -22.05
C LEU A 32 10.17 25.80 -22.42
N TRP A 33 10.91 24.99 -23.18
CA TRP A 33 10.49 23.64 -23.53
C TRP A 33 11.25 22.63 -22.68
N HIS A 34 10.53 21.94 -21.82
CA HIS A 34 11.08 20.90 -20.96
C HIS A 34 11.03 19.55 -21.67
N LEU A 35 12.18 18.90 -21.87
CA LEU A 35 12.30 17.62 -22.57
C LEU A 35 12.89 16.58 -21.62
N GLN A 36 12.11 15.54 -21.31
CA GLN A 36 12.53 14.54 -20.33
C GLN A 36 12.03 13.14 -20.64
N GLN A 37 12.91 12.14 -20.48
CA GLN A 37 12.55 10.74 -20.25
C GLN A 37 13.56 10.12 -19.27
N PRO A 38 13.11 9.32 -18.28
CA PRO A 38 14.00 8.78 -17.26
C PRO A 38 14.91 7.67 -17.80
N ILE A 39 15.89 7.24 -17.00
CA ILE A 39 16.41 5.87 -17.13
C ILE A 39 15.27 4.93 -16.79
N TYR A 40 14.90 4.02 -17.69
CA TYR A 40 13.73 3.18 -17.46
C TYR A 40 14.02 1.95 -16.61
N TRP A 41 15.28 1.52 -16.55
CA TRP A 41 15.71 0.37 -15.76
C TRP A 41 17.10 0.64 -15.15
N PRO A 42 17.19 1.11 -13.89
CA PRO A 42 18.45 1.49 -13.27
C PRO A 42 19.29 0.28 -12.79
N ASP A 43 19.06 -0.90 -13.37
CA ASP A 43 19.87 -2.08 -13.09
C ASP A 43 21.16 -2.10 -13.94
N HIS A 44 22.10 -2.97 -13.58
CA HIS A 44 23.37 -3.13 -14.26
C HIS A 44 23.20 -3.39 -15.76
N SER A 45 23.97 -2.65 -16.55
CA SER A 45 24.15 -2.88 -17.97
C SER A 45 24.91 -4.19 -18.20
N VAL A 46 24.48 -4.97 -19.20
CA VAL A 46 25.18 -6.20 -19.61
C VAL A 46 26.39 -5.86 -20.46
N SER A 47 26.31 -4.79 -21.25
CA SER A 47 27.39 -4.33 -22.14
C SER A 47 28.49 -3.57 -21.38
N ASN A 48 28.12 -2.79 -20.36
CA ASN A 48 29.05 -2.14 -19.44
C ASN A 48 28.63 -2.42 -17.99
N PRO A 49 29.13 -3.48 -17.34
CA PRO A 49 28.74 -3.84 -15.97
C PRO A 49 29.00 -2.78 -14.89
N PHE A 50 29.69 -1.68 -15.22
CA PHE A 50 29.92 -0.56 -14.31
C PHE A 50 28.84 0.53 -14.41
N SER A 51 27.88 0.39 -15.32
CA SER A 51 26.87 1.39 -15.65
C SER A 51 25.45 0.83 -15.50
N TYR A 52 24.44 1.70 -15.39
CA TYR A 52 23.03 1.31 -15.55
C TYR A 52 22.63 1.12 -17.03
N GLN A 53 21.47 0.49 -17.27
CA GLN A 53 20.94 0.26 -18.61
C GLN A 53 20.31 1.52 -19.23
N THR A 54 20.74 1.88 -20.45
CA THR A 54 20.08 2.91 -21.28
C THR A 54 18.87 2.32 -22.01
N VAL A 55 17.98 3.18 -22.53
CA VAL A 55 16.74 2.75 -23.23
C VAL A 55 16.97 1.68 -24.29
N TRP A 56 18.02 1.80 -25.11
CA TRP A 56 18.27 0.83 -26.17
C TRP A 56 18.63 -0.54 -25.61
N GLU A 57 19.48 -0.59 -24.59
CA GLU A 57 19.88 -1.85 -23.97
C GLU A 57 18.73 -2.49 -23.19
N SER A 58 17.97 -1.72 -22.41
CA SER A 58 16.78 -2.21 -21.71
C SER A 58 15.77 -2.82 -22.68
N GLN A 59 15.56 -2.20 -23.85
CA GLN A 59 14.72 -2.77 -24.91
C GLN A 59 15.26 -4.13 -25.38
N GLN A 60 16.56 -4.23 -25.68
CA GLN A 60 17.14 -5.49 -26.16
C GLN A 60 17.05 -6.59 -25.10
N LEU A 61 17.30 -6.27 -23.82
CA LEU A 61 17.22 -7.23 -22.73
C LEU A 61 15.79 -7.67 -22.45
N LYS A 62 14.81 -6.76 -22.51
CA LYS A 62 13.38 -7.07 -22.37
C LYS A 62 12.94 -8.14 -23.37
N PHE A 63 13.25 -7.97 -24.65
CA PHE A 63 12.85 -8.91 -25.71
C PHE A 63 13.81 -10.09 -25.89
N GLY A 64 15.04 -9.99 -25.36
CA GLY A 64 16.05 -11.04 -25.36
C GLY A 64 15.96 -12.01 -24.18
N GLY A 65 15.07 -11.74 -23.20
CA GLY A 65 14.89 -12.55 -21.99
C GLY A 65 15.93 -12.30 -20.89
N GLY A 66 16.54 -11.11 -20.86
CA GLY A 66 17.59 -10.74 -19.90
C GLY A 66 17.08 -10.10 -18.60
N ASN A 67 16.00 -9.32 -18.66
CA ASN A 67 15.41 -8.62 -17.50
C ASN A 67 14.14 -9.34 -17.01
N ILE A 68 14.29 -10.56 -16.51
CA ILE A 68 13.18 -11.37 -15.95
C ILE A 68 13.49 -11.69 -14.49
N TYR A 69 12.59 -11.30 -13.59
CA TYR A 69 12.73 -11.48 -12.14
C TYR A 69 11.75 -12.54 -11.63
N SER A 70 11.56 -12.61 -10.31
CA SER A 70 10.73 -13.64 -9.66
C SER A 70 9.24 -13.55 -9.99
N ASP A 71 8.78 -12.40 -10.47
CA ASP A 71 7.42 -12.16 -10.98
C ASP A 71 7.17 -12.81 -12.36
N GLY A 72 8.24 -13.17 -13.08
CA GLY A 72 8.19 -13.80 -14.39
C GLY A 72 7.88 -12.86 -15.55
N LEU A 73 7.86 -11.54 -15.33
CA LEU A 73 7.63 -10.53 -16.37
C LEU A 73 8.95 -10.06 -16.98
N THR A 74 8.86 -9.32 -18.10
CA THR A 74 10.03 -8.76 -18.79
C THR A 74 10.10 -7.25 -18.55
N HIS A 75 11.16 -6.79 -17.88
CA HIS A 75 11.32 -5.40 -17.45
C HIS A 75 12.25 -4.57 -18.37
N PRO A 76 12.09 -3.24 -18.39
CA PRO A 76 11.02 -2.46 -17.75
C PRO A 76 9.66 -2.76 -18.41
N LEU A 77 8.56 -2.72 -17.66
CA LEU A 77 7.21 -2.99 -18.17
C LEU A 77 6.78 -1.96 -19.23
N ASN A 78 7.32 -0.74 -19.17
CA ASN A 78 7.12 0.31 -20.17
C ASN A 78 7.34 -0.16 -21.62
N ASP A 79 6.51 0.32 -22.55
CA ASP A 79 6.76 0.17 -23.99
C ASP A 79 7.73 1.25 -24.48
N LEU A 80 9.03 0.96 -24.37
CA LEU A 80 10.09 1.90 -24.73
C LEU A 80 10.06 2.26 -26.21
N GLN A 81 9.65 1.32 -27.08
CA GLN A 81 9.55 1.61 -28.51
C GLN A 81 8.40 2.57 -28.78
N ASP A 82 7.21 2.36 -28.23
CA ASP A 82 6.09 3.31 -28.38
C ASP A 82 6.47 4.70 -27.85
N ILE A 83 7.11 4.75 -26.68
CA ILE A 83 7.54 6.00 -26.03
C ILE A 83 8.52 6.77 -26.91
N PHE A 84 9.57 6.14 -27.43
CA PHE A 84 10.65 6.86 -28.12
C PHE A 84 10.49 6.94 -29.64
N SER A 85 9.66 6.10 -30.27
CA SER A 85 9.48 6.12 -31.74
C SER A 85 8.34 7.00 -32.23
N LYS A 86 7.62 7.69 -31.32
CA LYS A 86 6.61 8.71 -31.68
C LYS A 86 7.25 9.80 -32.53
N PRO A 87 6.73 10.08 -33.75
CA PRO A 87 7.34 11.05 -34.66
C PRO A 87 7.57 12.43 -34.02
N ASP A 88 6.61 12.89 -33.22
CA ASP A 88 6.71 14.17 -32.51
C ASP A 88 7.90 14.21 -31.55
N ARG A 89 8.10 13.15 -30.75
CA ARG A 89 9.27 13.01 -29.85
C ARG A 89 10.58 12.90 -30.61
N VAL A 90 10.63 12.06 -31.64
CA VAL A 90 11.79 11.91 -32.51
C VAL A 90 12.21 13.25 -33.11
N ASN A 91 11.24 14.07 -33.53
CA ASN A 91 11.49 15.38 -34.11
C ASN A 91 11.99 16.38 -33.08
N VAL A 92 11.30 16.55 -31.94
CA VAL A 92 11.64 17.58 -30.95
C VAL A 92 12.97 17.33 -30.26
N TYR A 93 13.30 16.07 -29.98
CA TYR A 93 14.59 15.72 -29.39
C TYR A 93 15.78 16.02 -30.29
N GLN A 94 15.57 16.11 -31.61
CA GLN A 94 16.64 16.24 -32.57
C GLN A 94 16.68 17.60 -33.27
N TRP A 95 15.59 18.09 -33.86
CA TRP A 95 15.63 19.29 -34.71
C TRP A 95 14.43 20.24 -34.60
N GLU A 96 13.31 19.83 -34.00
CA GLU A 96 12.09 20.64 -34.06
C GLU A 96 12.19 21.94 -33.25
N ALA A 97 12.80 21.90 -32.07
CA ALA A 97 13.09 23.10 -31.29
C ALA A 97 13.98 24.09 -32.09
N ARG A 98 15.03 23.57 -32.76
CA ARG A 98 15.90 24.35 -33.66
C ARG A 98 15.10 24.95 -34.83
N ASN A 99 14.21 24.19 -35.45
CA ASN A 99 13.40 24.68 -36.57
C ASN A 99 12.44 25.79 -36.13
N SER A 100 11.85 25.65 -34.95
CA SER A 100 10.99 26.68 -34.37
C SER A 100 11.77 27.98 -34.11
N ILE A 101 12.92 27.91 -33.45
CA ILE A 101 13.78 29.09 -33.20
C ILE A 101 14.27 29.72 -34.52
N SER A 102 14.60 28.91 -35.53
CA SER A 102 14.98 29.41 -36.86
C SER A 102 13.90 30.28 -37.50
N SER A 103 12.63 30.00 -37.22
CA SER A 103 11.50 30.79 -37.75
C SER A 103 11.37 32.17 -37.10
N LEU A 104 12.02 32.37 -35.95
CA LEU A 104 11.97 33.60 -35.16
C LEU A 104 13.15 34.55 -35.43
N LEU A 105 14.08 34.20 -36.33
CA LEU A 105 15.31 34.98 -36.57
C LEU A 105 15.07 36.41 -37.08
N SER A 106 13.89 36.71 -37.63
CA SER A 106 13.50 38.08 -38.02
C SER A 106 13.21 38.99 -36.82
N LEU A 107 12.95 38.42 -35.64
CA LEU A 107 12.77 39.12 -34.38
C LEU A 107 14.13 39.18 -33.65
N PRO A 108 14.65 40.37 -33.30
CA PRO A 108 16.07 40.54 -32.90
C PRO A 108 16.55 39.73 -31.69
N ASP A 109 15.68 39.51 -30.70
CA ASP A 109 16.04 38.86 -29.45
C ASP A 109 15.25 37.57 -29.18
N ALA A 110 14.32 37.22 -30.07
CA ALA A 110 13.46 36.07 -29.90
C ALA A 110 14.25 34.75 -29.90
N GLY A 111 13.92 33.90 -28.93
CA GLY A 111 14.47 32.58 -28.75
C GLY A 111 13.67 31.81 -27.72
N ALA A 112 14.22 30.70 -27.25
CA ALA A 112 13.63 29.86 -26.22
C ALA A 112 14.71 29.29 -25.31
N GLN A 113 14.30 28.95 -24.10
CA GLN A 113 15.03 28.09 -23.20
C GLN A 113 14.63 26.65 -23.55
N VAL A 114 15.58 25.74 -23.56
CA VAL A 114 15.31 24.31 -23.79
C VAL A 114 16.02 23.53 -22.71
N ASN A 115 15.25 22.74 -21.98
CA ASN A 115 15.78 21.91 -20.93
C ASN A 115 15.84 20.46 -21.43
N TYR A 116 17.03 19.86 -21.42
CA TYR A 116 17.22 18.43 -21.71
C TYR A 116 17.62 17.72 -20.42
N GLY A 117 16.86 16.73 -19.98
CA GLY A 117 17.36 15.81 -18.95
C GLY A 117 18.69 15.18 -19.35
N GLY A 118 19.63 15.06 -18.41
CA GLY A 118 20.91 14.40 -18.70
C GLY A 118 20.68 12.93 -19.10
N CYS A 119 19.77 12.24 -18.42
CA CYS A 119 19.37 10.88 -18.77
C CYS A 119 18.67 10.80 -20.14
N LEU A 120 17.97 11.85 -20.56
CA LEU A 120 17.40 11.92 -21.90
C LEU A 120 18.51 12.02 -22.96
N ILE A 121 19.56 12.83 -22.73
CA ILE A 121 20.73 12.91 -23.62
C ILE A 121 21.37 11.53 -23.79
N GLU A 122 21.56 10.79 -22.70
CA GLU A 122 22.12 9.44 -22.72
C GLU A 122 21.22 8.45 -23.48
N ASN A 123 19.90 8.51 -23.25
CA ASN A 123 18.92 7.67 -23.94
C ASN A 123 18.92 7.95 -25.46
N ILE A 124 18.85 9.22 -25.87
CA ILE A 124 18.94 9.61 -27.29
C ILE A 124 20.25 9.13 -27.88
N GLN A 125 21.37 9.29 -27.16
CA GLN A 125 22.67 8.86 -27.64
C GLN A 125 22.71 7.34 -27.85
N SER A 126 22.11 6.55 -26.95
CA SER A 126 22.05 5.09 -27.10
C SER A 126 21.31 4.66 -28.37
N LEU A 127 20.21 5.35 -28.71
CA LEU A 127 19.41 5.10 -29.92
C LEU A 127 20.13 5.60 -31.18
N SER A 128 20.74 6.77 -31.09
CA SER A 128 21.51 7.40 -32.16
C SER A 128 22.73 6.56 -32.58
N ASN A 129 23.45 5.98 -31.61
CA ASN A 129 24.60 5.08 -31.85
C ASN A 129 24.24 3.87 -32.72
N THR A 130 22.98 3.45 -32.71
CA THR A 130 22.47 2.30 -33.48
C THR A 130 21.55 2.69 -34.63
N ASN A 131 21.32 3.99 -34.83
CA ASN A 131 20.35 4.53 -35.79
C ASN A 131 18.95 3.90 -35.62
N ALA A 132 18.55 3.68 -34.37
CA ALA A 132 17.27 3.08 -34.01
C ALA A 132 16.15 4.14 -34.01
N TRP A 133 14.93 3.72 -34.35
CA TRP A 133 13.69 4.48 -34.17
C TRP A 133 13.65 5.92 -34.70
N GLY A 134 14.48 6.25 -35.70
CA GLY A 134 14.53 7.58 -36.31
C GLY A 134 15.51 8.55 -35.65
N TYR A 135 16.29 8.11 -34.65
CA TYR A 135 17.38 8.88 -34.06
C TYR A 135 18.64 8.77 -34.91
N VAL A 136 19.18 9.90 -35.36
CA VAL A 136 20.33 9.95 -36.29
C VAL A 136 21.65 10.16 -35.55
N PRO A 137 22.79 9.63 -36.04
CA PRO A 137 24.10 9.72 -35.40
C PRO A 137 24.61 11.15 -35.08
N ASN A 138 24.13 12.17 -35.81
CA ASN A 138 24.59 13.54 -35.70
C ASN A 138 23.53 14.50 -35.11
N TRP A 139 22.58 13.98 -34.34
CA TRP A 139 21.45 14.74 -33.81
C TRP A 139 21.87 15.99 -33.02
N THR A 140 22.99 15.94 -32.28
CA THR A 140 23.47 17.08 -31.47
C THR A 140 23.84 18.32 -32.31
N GLN A 141 24.14 18.15 -33.59
CA GLN A 141 24.54 19.27 -34.45
C GLN A 141 23.44 20.31 -34.64
N TRP A 142 22.17 19.90 -34.59
CA TRP A 142 21.04 20.82 -34.71
C TRP A 142 20.91 21.70 -33.46
N VAL A 143 21.11 21.12 -32.27
CA VAL A 143 21.14 21.88 -31.01
C VAL A 143 22.32 22.86 -31.03
N ILE A 144 23.52 22.40 -31.39
CA ILE A 144 24.73 23.23 -31.49
C ILE A 144 24.54 24.38 -32.49
N GLU A 145 23.91 24.12 -33.63
CA GLU A 145 23.60 25.16 -34.62
C GLU A 145 22.70 26.26 -34.03
N ALA A 146 21.63 25.87 -33.34
CA ALA A 146 20.68 26.81 -32.74
C ALA A 146 21.29 27.61 -31.58
N GLN A 147 22.14 27.00 -30.76
CA GLN A 147 22.91 27.72 -29.73
C GLN A 147 23.87 28.75 -30.33
N GLY A 148 24.31 28.54 -31.58
CA GLY A 148 25.14 29.48 -32.32
C GLY A 148 24.40 30.75 -32.79
N TRP A 149 23.06 30.75 -32.78
CA TRP A 149 22.28 31.95 -33.07
C TRP A 149 22.18 32.81 -31.81
N GLN A 150 22.48 34.09 -31.95
CA GLN A 150 22.60 35.00 -30.81
C GLN A 150 21.52 36.08 -30.79
N THR A 151 21.13 36.50 -29.59
CA THR A 151 20.37 37.72 -29.33
C THR A 151 21.25 38.95 -29.56
N SER A 152 20.67 40.15 -29.47
CA SER A 152 21.40 41.41 -29.64
C SER A 152 22.48 41.63 -28.56
N GLY A 153 22.31 41.07 -27.37
CA GLY A 153 23.30 41.04 -26.28
C GLY A 153 24.35 39.94 -26.40
N GLY A 154 24.30 39.09 -27.43
CA GLY A 154 25.28 38.03 -27.65
C GLY A 154 25.02 36.72 -26.90
N PHE A 155 23.82 36.55 -26.33
CA PHE A 155 23.42 35.31 -25.65
C PHE A 155 22.79 34.32 -26.64
N PRO A 156 22.86 33.00 -26.39
CA PRO A 156 22.19 32.01 -27.23
C PRO A 156 20.68 32.25 -27.35
N ARG A 157 20.13 32.08 -28.55
CA ARG A 157 18.68 32.06 -28.80
C ARG A 157 18.05 30.71 -28.48
N MET A 158 18.83 29.64 -28.47
CA MET A 158 18.50 28.38 -27.81
C MET A 158 19.37 28.28 -26.56
N ASP A 159 18.79 28.62 -25.41
CA ASP A 159 19.50 28.56 -24.13
C ASP A 159 19.26 27.20 -23.47
N ILE A 160 20.32 26.38 -23.33
CA ILE A 160 20.21 25.05 -22.72
C ILE A 160 20.30 25.21 -21.20
N THR A 161 19.15 25.31 -20.55
CA THR A 161 19.06 25.60 -19.11
C THR A 161 19.68 24.49 -18.29
N GLY A 162 20.31 24.86 -17.18
CA GLY A 162 20.78 23.91 -16.18
C GLY A 162 19.64 23.13 -15.56
N PHE A 163 19.96 21.90 -15.17
CA PHE A 163 19.00 20.91 -14.71
C PHE A 163 19.67 19.88 -13.78
N THR A 164 18.86 19.03 -13.17
CA THR A 164 19.33 17.76 -12.60
C THR A 164 19.59 16.74 -13.72
N TRP A 165 20.54 15.83 -13.51
CA TRP A 165 20.89 14.81 -14.51
C TRP A 165 19.70 13.87 -14.72
N HIS A 166 19.05 13.42 -13.65
CA HIS A 166 17.98 12.42 -13.68
C HIS A 166 16.59 12.99 -13.41
N HIS A 167 16.36 14.29 -13.59
CA HIS A 167 15.05 14.91 -13.30
C HIS A 167 14.62 14.72 -11.84
N ALA A 168 15.56 14.93 -10.93
CA ALA A 168 15.33 14.84 -9.49
C ALA A 168 14.68 16.11 -8.92
N LEU A 169 13.74 15.93 -7.99
CA LEU A 169 12.95 17.01 -7.38
C LEU A 169 13.80 17.78 -6.35
N SER A 170 14.44 18.86 -6.79
CA SER A 170 15.51 19.55 -6.05
C SER A 170 15.18 19.92 -4.59
N PRO A 171 13.96 20.39 -4.24
CA PRO A 171 13.60 20.73 -2.86
C PRO A 171 13.63 19.57 -1.87
N LEU A 172 13.58 18.32 -2.35
CA LEU A 172 13.55 17.10 -1.53
C LEU A 172 14.91 16.39 -1.45
N LEU A 173 15.96 16.93 -2.07
CA LEU A 173 17.30 16.35 -2.08
C LEU A 173 18.19 16.97 -1.01
N SER A 174 19.19 16.20 -0.55
CA SER A 174 20.31 16.79 0.19
C SER A 174 21.19 17.64 -0.72
N ASP A 175 21.95 18.56 -0.12
CA ASP A 175 22.85 19.44 -0.88
C ASP A 175 23.94 18.65 -1.62
N ARG A 176 24.39 17.50 -1.08
CA ARG A 176 25.40 16.66 -1.77
C ARG A 176 24.80 15.99 -3.01
N VAL A 177 23.60 15.40 -2.89
CA VAL A 177 22.90 14.77 -4.02
C VAL A 177 22.60 15.80 -5.11
N LEU A 178 22.03 16.95 -4.75
CA LEU A 178 21.69 18.01 -5.71
C LEU A 178 22.93 18.52 -6.45
N LYS A 179 24.07 18.68 -5.76
CA LYS A 179 25.35 19.04 -6.42
C LYS A 179 25.78 17.99 -7.43
N LYS A 180 25.73 16.70 -7.10
CA LYS A 180 26.11 15.62 -8.03
C LYS A 180 25.20 15.58 -9.26
N GLU A 181 23.89 15.72 -9.06
CA GLU A 181 22.91 15.84 -10.13
C GLU A 181 23.23 17.00 -11.09
N ILE A 182 23.47 18.20 -10.56
CA ILE A 182 23.80 19.38 -11.37
C ILE A 182 25.15 19.22 -12.08
N GLN A 183 26.18 18.72 -11.39
CA GLN A 183 27.51 18.51 -11.96
C GLN A 183 27.50 17.47 -13.07
N GLY A 184 26.73 16.39 -12.91
CA GLY A 184 26.55 15.36 -13.94
C GLY A 184 25.87 15.90 -15.19
N HIS A 185 24.77 16.64 -15.00
CA HIS A 185 24.08 17.33 -16.10
C HIS A 185 25.00 18.34 -16.81
N LYS A 186 25.73 19.16 -16.05
CA LYS A 186 26.70 20.13 -16.56
C LYS A 186 27.78 19.44 -17.40
N TYR A 187 28.30 18.31 -16.93
CA TYR A 187 29.26 17.50 -17.68
C TYR A 187 28.68 17.00 -19.01
N LEU A 188 27.45 16.46 -19.02
CA LEU A 188 26.82 15.96 -20.25
C LEU A 188 26.56 17.07 -21.27
N VAL A 189 25.93 18.17 -20.85
CA VAL A 189 25.63 19.31 -21.73
C VAL A 189 26.90 19.87 -22.37
N GLN A 190 27.98 20.04 -21.59
CA GLN A 190 29.24 20.57 -22.10
C GLN A 190 29.93 19.63 -23.10
N ASN A 191 29.77 18.32 -22.96
CA ASN A 191 30.41 17.34 -23.85
C ASN A 191 29.60 17.01 -25.11
N TYR A 192 28.27 17.05 -25.04
CA TYR A 192 27.42 16.71 -26.17
C TYR A 192 27.05 17.91 -27.06
N PHE A 193 27.04 19.12 -26.50
CA PHE A 193 26.66 20.33 -27.23
C PHE A 193 27.83 21.29 -27.44
N ASN A 194 27.60 22.60 -27.46
CA ASN A 194 28.63 23.59 -27.84
C ASN A 194 29.65 23.93 -26.74
N GLY A 195 29.69 23.16 -25.63
CA GLY A 195 30.55 23.43 -24.48
C GLY A 195 30.11 24.58 -23.56
N SER A 196 29.01 25.27 -23.88
CA SER A 196 28.41 26.28 -23.00
C SER A 196 27.38 25.66 -22.05
N TYR A 197 27.21 26.28 -20.89
CA TYR A 197 26.21 25.90 -19.89
C TYR A 197 25.49 27.17 -19.45
N SER A 198 24.16 27.12 -19.36
CA SER A 198 23.37 28.27 -18.96
C SER A 198 23.66 28.70 -17.53
N SER A 199 23.53 30.00 -17.26
CA SER A 199 23.45 30.56 -15.90
C SER A 199 22.05 30.41 -15.29
N GLY A 200 21.08 29.90 -16.05
CA GLY A 200 19.73 29.61 -15.61
C GLY A 200 19.51 28.17 -15.18
N TYR A 201 18.66 27.98 -14.18
CA TYR A 201 18.22 26.69 -13.69
C TYR A 201 16.72 26.48 -13.89
N TRP A 202 16.33 25.33 -14.45
CA TRP A 202 14.95 24.84 -14.44
C TRP A 202 14.84 23.80 -13.31
N PRO A 203 14.04 24.01 -12.27
CA PRO A 203 13.75 22.93 -11.33
C PRO A 203 12.82 21.90 -11.98
N ALA A 204 13.08 20.60 -11.79
CA ALA A 204 12.16 19.55 -12.24
C ALA A 204 10.75 19.85 -11.73
N GLU A 205 9.73 19.77 -12.60
CA GLU A 205 8.32 20.09 -12.26
C GLU A 205 8.09 21.56 -11.82
N CYS A 206 9.04 22.45 -12.13
CA CYS A 206 9.12 23.78 -11.56
C CYS A 206 9.07 23.77 -10.00
N ALA A 207 9.52 22.67 -9.38
CA ALA A 207 9.52 22.50 -7.94
C ALA A 207 10.62 23.32 -7.28
N PHE A 208 10.21 24.36 -6.56
CA PHE A 208 11.14 25.30 -5.93
C PHE A 208 10.95 25.35 -4.42
N SER A 209 12.06 25.62 -3.73
CA SER A 209 12.10 26.06 -2.35
C SER A 209 13.33 26.94 -2.18
N GLU A 210 13.24 27.99 -1.36
CA GLU A 210 14.40 28.83 -1.06
C GLU A 210 15.58 28.02 -0.50
N ARG A 211 15.31 26.86 0.12
CA ARG A 211 16.33 25.95 0.65
C ARG A 211 17.38 25.49 -0.37
N ILE A 212 17.08 25.49 -1.67
CA ILE A 212 18.04 25.05 -2.70
C ILE A 212 18.96 26.17 -3.18
N ILE A 213 18.69 27.43 -2.83
CA ILE A 213 19.38 28.62 -3.36
C ILE A 213 20.88 28.56 -3.09
N GLN A 214 21.30 28.13 -1.90
CA GLN A 214 22.73 27.99 -1.59
C GLN A 214 23.41 27.05 -2.60
N THR A 215 22.86 25.86 -2.79
CA THR A 215 23.43 24.86 -3.70
C THR A 215 23.45 25.36 -5.15
N LEU A 216 22.38 26.02 -5.61
CA LEU A 216 22.35 26.60 -6.95
C LEU A 216 23.40 27.71 -7.14
N SER A 217 23.55 28.59 -6.15
CA SER A 217 24.53 29.67 -6.18
C SER A 217 25.96 29.13 -6.20
N GLU A 218 26.26 28.12 -5.37
CA GLU A 218 27.56 27.46 -5.33
C GLU A 218 27.89 26.71 -6.63
N GLU A 219 26.87 26.22 -7.34
CA GLU A 219 27.01 25.61 -8.67
C GLU A 219 27.05 26.61 -9.83
N GLY A 220 26.96 27.92 -9.53
CA GLY A 220 27.15 29.00 -10.50
C GLY A 220 25.91 29.44 -11.27
N PHE A 221 24.71 29.20 -10.72
CA PHE A 221 23.46 29.73 -11.30
C PHE A 221 23.17 31.16 -10.81
N ASP A 222 22.75 32.01 -11.74
CA ASP A 222 22.37 33.40 -11.49
C ASP A 222 20.84 33.56 -11.38
N TRP A 223 20.10 32.69 -12.06
CA TRP A 223 18.63 32.72 -12.07
C TRP A 223 17.99 31.34 -12.10
N VAL A 224 16.77 31.25 -11.60
CA VAL A 224 15.97 30.02 -11.52
C VAL A 224 14.52 30.31 -11.88
N VAL A 225 13.86 29.40 -12.58
CA VAL A 225 12.44 29.52 -12.89
C VAL A 225 11.59 29.06 -11.70
N VAL A 226 10.52 29.81 -11.41
CA VAL A 226 9.53 29.48 -10.36
C VAL A 226 8.12 29.62 -10.92
N ALA A 227 7.15 28.91 -10.34
CA ALA A 227 5.75 29.07 -10.72
C ALA A 227 5.23 30.44 -10.21
N ASN A 228 4.52 31.21 -11.05
CA ASN A 228 4.08 32.56 -10.65
C ASN A 228 2.98 32.56 -9.57
N SER A 229 2.25 31.45 -9.43
CA SER A 229 1.28 31.26 -8.36
C SER A 229 1.93 31.34 -6.97
N HIS A 230 3.12 30.76 -6.80
CA HIS A 230 3.91 30.77 -5.56
C HIS A 230 4.43 32.15 -5.14
N LEU A 231 4.45 33.14 -6.05
CA LEU A 231 4.68 34.54 -5.70
C LEU A 231 3.38 35.25 -5.30
N SER A 232 2.27 34.94 -5.96
CA SER A 232 0.98 35.57 -5.67
C SER A 232 0.46 35.14 -4.30
N ARG A 233 0.65 33.87 -3.95
CA ARG A 233 0.16 33.24 -2.72
C ARG A 233 0.83 33.75 -1.45
N THR A 234 2.02 34.35 -1.56
CA THR A 234 2.71 34.97 -0.42
C THR A 234 2.25 36.40 -0.12
N LEU A 235 1.44 37.03 -0.96
CA LEU A 235 1.00 38.42 -0.76
C LEU A 235 0.00 38.55 0.38
N SER A 236 0.08 39.65 1.15
CA SER A 236 -0.76 39.87 2.34
C SER A 236 -2.24 40.03 2.04
N ASP A 237 -2.66 40.26 0.81
CA ASP A 237 -4.06 40.38 0.43
C ASP A 237 -4.49 39.30 -0.57
N TYR A 238 -3.78 38.16 -0.61
CA TYR A 238 -4.12 37.04 -1.50
C TYR A 238 -5.61 36.68 -1.35
N PRO A 239 -6.41 36.81 -2.42
CA PRO A 239 -7.85 36.61 -2.34
C PRO A 239 -8.18 35.12 -2.36
N LEU A 240 -8.26 34.51 -1.18
CA LEU A 240 -8.58 33.09 -1.03
C LEU A 240 -10.00 32.79 -1.51
N SER A 241 -10.11 31.84 -2.44
CA SER A 241 -11.35 31.20 -2.84
C SER A 241 -11.09 29.73 -3.08
N PHE A 242 -12.03 28.85 -2.72
CA PHE A 242 -11.86 27.39 -2.81
C PHE A 242 -12.56 26.80 -4.03
N GLY A 243 -12.02 25.67 -4.53
CA GLY A 243 -12.64 24.84 -5.56
C GLY A 243 -12.37 25.29 -7.00
N THR A 244 -13.20 24.83 -7.94
CA THR A 244 -13.01 24.98 -9.40
C THR A 244 -13.19 26.39 -9.95
N SER A 245 -13.29 27.40 -9.08
CA SER A 245 -13.22 28.82 -9.46
C SER A 245 -12.16 29.58 -8.63
N GLY A 246 -11.32 28.84 -7.90
CA GLY A 246 -10.33 29.34 -6.95
C GLY A 246 -9.15 28.37 -6.82
N CYS A 247 -8.82 27.95 -5.60
CA CYS A 247 -7.69 27.10 -5.27
C CYS A 247 -8.15 25.65 -4.99
N ASN A 248 -7.45 24.67 -5.58
CA ASN A 248 -7.66 23.23 -5.34
C ASN A 248 -6.64 22.61 -4.37
N ILE A 249 -5.92 23.45 -3.62
CA ILE A 249 -4.91 23.04 -2.64
C ILE A 249 -5.06 23.83 -1.34
N ASN A 250 -4.28 23.47 -0.31
CA ASN A 250 -4.27 24.15 0.98
C ASN A 250 -4.11 25.68 0.81
N PRO A 251 -4.77 26.48 1.67
CA PRO A 251 -4.45 27.90 1.79
C PRO A 251 -2.95 28.12 2.04
N PRO A 252 -2.37 29.25 1.60
CA PRO A 252 -0.99 29.59 1.94
C PRO A 252 -0.86 29.70 3.47
N ASN A 253 0.17 29.07 4.05
CA ASN A 253 0.43 29.22 5.47
C ASN A 253 0.83 30.67 5.79
N LEU A 254 0.40 31.22 6.93
CA LEU A 254 0.73 32.62 7.25
C LEU A 254 2.24 32.86 7.46
N ALA A 255 3.04 31.83 7.73
CA ALA A 255 4.50 31.94 7.81
C ALA A 255 5.13 32.34 6.47
N ASP A 256 4.48 32.04 5.34
CA ASP A 256 4.96 32.38 4.00
C ASP A 256 4.44 33.75 3.53
N ARG A 257 3.60 34.43 4.32
CA ARG A 257 3.02 35.72 3.94
C ARG A 257 3.99 36.87 4.18
N VAL A 258 4.12 37.72 3.16
CA VAL A 258 4.86 38.98 3.22
C VAL A 258 3.91 40.16 3.38
N THR A 259 4.43 41.30 3.85
CA THR A 259 3.65 42.54 4.03
C THR A 259 3.24 43.22 2.71
N THR A 260 3.72 42.72 1.58
CA THR A 260 3.45 43.27 0.25
C THR A 260 2.03 42.89 -0.19
N ASN A 261 1.24 43.88 -0.59
CA ASN A 261 -0.05 43.65 -1.23
C ASN A 261 0.09 43.53 -2.76
N GLY A 262 -0.79 42.73 -3.34
CA GLY A 262 -0.98 42.64 -4.78
C GLY A 262 -1.65 43.86 -5.37
N THR A 263 -1.44 44.02 -6.68
CA THR A 263 -2.20 44.94 -7.51
C THR A 263 -2.83 44.15 -8.63
N ASN A 264 -4.00 44.59 -9.09
CA ASN A 264 -4.72 43.97 -10.21
C ASN A 264 -4.76 42.43 -10.13
N TRP A 265 -5.50 41.95 -9.13
CA TRP A 265 -5.84 40.55 -9.02
C TRP A 265 -6.73 40.12 -10.18
N TRP A 266 -6.32 39.07 -10.88
CA TRP A 266 -7.15 38.44 -11.88
C TRP A 266 -7.17 36.92 -11.70
N ASN A 267 -8.31 36.32 -12.01
CA ASN A 267 -8.54 34.89 -11.85
C ASN A 267 -8.52 34.21 -13.21
N GLY A 268 -7.88 33.05 -13.29
CA GLY A 268 -7.95 32.21 -14.48
C GLY A 268 -7.74 30.75 -14.14
N GLN A 269 -8.52 29.89 -14.80
CA GLN A 269 -8.47 28.45 -14.59
C GLN A 269 -8.95 27.69 -15.83
N ILE A 270 -8.51 26.45 -15.95
CA ILE A 270 -8.97 25.45 -16.91
C ILE A 270 -8.89 24.07 -16.24
N ASP A 271 -9.99 23.30 -16.24
CA ASP A 271 -10.02 21.93 -15.68
C ASP A 271 -9.44 21.78 -14.27
N GLY A 272 -9.77 22.72 -13.38
CA GLY A 272 -9.24 22.79 -12.00
C GLY A 272 -7.87 23.47 -11.87
N ARG A 273 -7.11 23.62 -12.96
CA ARG A 273 -5.74 24.14 -12.99
C ARG A 273 -5.71 25.65 -13.19
N GLY A 274 -5.07 26.37 -12.29
CA GLY A 274 -5.01 27.83 -12.32
C GLY A 274 -5.03 28.43 -10.92
N GLY A 275 -5.40 29.70 -10.84
CA GLY A 275 -5.44 30.42 -9.57
C GLY A 275 -5.70 31.91 -9.75
N THR A 276 -5.28 32.67 -8.75
CA THR A 276 -5.40 34.12 -8.72
C THR A 276 -4.01 34.75 -8.79
N PHE A 277 -3.81 35.66 -9.74
CA PHE A 277 -2.51 36.20 -10.10
C PHE A 277 -2.48 37.72 -9.88
N ALA A 278 -1.46 38.23 -9.19
CA ALA A 278 -1.25 39.66 -8.97
C ALA A 278 -0.34 40.26 -10.06
N ALA A 279 -0.92 40.90 -11.08
CA ALA A 279 -0.14 41.52 -12.16
C ALA A 279 0.19 43.00 -11.84
N PRO A 280 1.41 43.48 -12.13
CA PRO A 280 2.50 42.77 -12.81
C PRO A 280 3.40 41.96 -11.87
N TYR A 281 3.23 42.05 -10.55
CA TYR A 281 4.14 41.49 -9.53
C TYR A 281 4.56 40.05 -9.83
N CYS A 282 3.61 39.13 -10.00
CA CYS A 282 3.94 37.71 -10.26
C CYS A 282 4.43 37.43 -11.69
N TYR A 283 4.61 38.44 -12.54
CA TYR A 283 5.20 38.32 -13.87
C TYR A 283 6.57 39.01 -13.97
N GLN A 284 7.04 39.61 -12.89
CA GLN A 284 8.33 40.29 -12.86
C GLN A 284 9.41 39.38 -12.26
N ALA A 285 10.65 39.50 -12.73
CA ALA A 285 11.77 38.85 -12.06
C ALA A 285 12.07 39.55 -10.71
N HIS A 286 12.45 38.76 -9.70
CA HIS A 286 12.74 39.21 -8.33
C HIS A 286 14.00 38.53 -7.79
N LYS A 287 14.46 38.93 -6.60
CA LYS A 287 15.47 38.18 -5.83
C LYS A 287 14.79 37.36 -4.74
N ALA A 288 15.12 36.08 -4.63
CA ALA A 288 14.83 35.27 -3.45
C ALA A 288 16.10 35.07 -2.63
N LYS A 289 15.95 34.80 -1.34
CA LYS A 289 17.06 34.67 -0.39
C LYS A 289 16.95 33.37 0.40
N TYR A 290 18.09 32.76 0.67
CA TYR A 290 18.25 31.72 1.67
C TYR A 290 19.37 32.10 2.63
N VAL A 291 19.21 31.80 3.91
CA VAL A 291 20.23 32.03 4.91
C VAL A 291 20.67 30.67 5.43
N ASN A 292 21.96 30.39 5.37
CA ASN A 292 22.49 29.15 5.91
C ASN A 292 22.35 29.15 7.45
N PRO A 293 21.59 28.23 8.06
CA PRO A 293 21.25 28.32 9.47
C PRO A 293 22.42 28.20 10.45
N GLU A 294 23.48 27.52 10.04
CA GLU A 294 24.70 27.32 10.84
C GLU A 294 25.60 28.55 10.82
N THR A 295 25.73 29.22 9.66
CA THR A 295 26.71 30.30 9.46
C THR A 295 26.12 31.71 9.42
N GLY A 296 24.81 31.83 9.20
CA GLY A 296 24.14 33.11 8.93
C GLY A 296 24.46 33.72 7.56
N THR A 297 25.12 32.98 6.67
CA THR A 297 25.49 33.47 5.33
C THR A 297 24.25 33.57 4.44
N GLU A 298 24.02 34.73 3.85
CA GLU A 298 22.95 34.94 2.87
C GLU A 298 23.39 34.52 1.46
N TYR A 299 22.54 33.75 0.80
CA TYR A 299 22.61 33.40 -0.61
C TYR A 299 21.40 33.98 -1.31
N LYS A 300 21.58 34.56 -2.50
CA LYS A 300 20.50 35.16 -3.28
C LYS A 300 20.54 34.67 -4.71
N ILE A 301 19.37 34.45 -5.30
CA ILE A 301 19.23 34.10 -6.72
C ILE A 301 18.11 34.92 -7.34
N THR A 302 18.22 35.22 -8.63
CA THR A 302 17.09 35.83 -9.36
C THR A 302 16.03 34.76 -9.63
N VAL A 303 14.80 34.97 -9.18
CA VAL A 303 13.66 34.11 -9.52
C VAL A 303 12.92 34.70 -10.72
N VAL A 304 12.67 33.86 -11.72
CA VAL A 304 12.00 34.20 -12.97
C VAL A 304 10.65 33.49 -13.01
N PRO A 305 9.52 34.20 -12.86
CA PRO A 305 8.23 33.55 -12.83
C PRO A 305 7.83 33.01 -14.20
N MET A 306 7.52 31.72 -14.28
CA MET A 306 6.75 31.16 -15.40
C MET A 306 5.27 31.49 -15.23
N ALA A 307 4.58 31.71 -16.35
CA ALA A 307 3.17 32.05 -16.35
C ALA A 307 2.31 30.78 -16.26
N ASP A 308 2.13 30.19 -15.08
CA ASP A 308 1.60 28.83 -14.88
C ASP A 308 0.36 28.51 -15.75
N LEU A 309 -0.70 29.32 -15.64
CA LEU A 309 -1.94 29.14 -16.42
C LEU A 309 -1.73 29.25 -17.92
N LEU A 310 -0.96 30.24 -18.36
CA LEU A 310 -0.71 30.43 -19.78
C LEU A 310 0.18 29.32 -20.32
N SER A 311 1.13 28.84 -19.51
CA SER A 311 2.04 27.76 -19.86
C SER A 311 1.31 26.43 -20.01
N TYR A 312 0.40 26.10 -19.08
CA TYR A 312 -0.48 24.94 -19.23
C TYR A 312 -1.31 25.06 -20.51
N ARG A 313 -1.94 26.21 -20.76
CA ARG A 313 -2.74 26.40 -21.98
C ARG A 313 -1.91 26.30 -23.27
N ASP A 314 -0.66 26.77 -23.26
CA ASP A 314 0.26 26.70 -24.39
C ASP A 314 0.62 25.24 -24.72
N GLY A 315 0.81 24.39 -23.70
CA GLY A 315 1.08 22.96 -23.89
C GLY A 315 -0.08 22.16 -24.53
N PHE A 316 -1.31 22.71 -24.56
CA PHE A 316 -2.49 22.03 -25.10
C PHE A 316 -3.19 22.78 -26.25
N SER A 317 -2.81 24.04 -26.52
CA SER A 317 -3.47 24.88 -27.53
C SER A 317 -2.65 26.10 -27.94
N GLU A 318 -2.86 26.58 -29.17
CA GLU A 318 -2.23 27.81 -29.67
C GLU A 318 -2.63 29.04 -28.84
N GLN A 319 -1.64 29.78 -28.35
CA GLN A 319 -1.86 31.01 -27.59
C GLN A 319 -2.07 32.24 -28.50
N GLY A 320 -2.89 33.17 -28.01
CA GLY A 320 -2.99 34.53 -28.52
C GLY A 320 -2.58 35.54 -27.44
N THR A 321 -2.59 36.83 -27.77
CA THR A 321 -2.16 37.90 -26.84
C THR A 321 -3.24 38.36 -25.87
N ASN A 322 -4.51 37.99 -26.08
CA ASN A 322 -5.67 38.57 -25.37
C ASN A 322 -5.54 38.60 -23.84
N THR A 323 -5.00 37.53 -23.22
CA THR A 323 -4.80 37.48 -21.76
C THR A 323 -3.76 38.51 -21.32
N ILE A 324 -2.67 38.64 -22.08
CA ILE A 324 -1.63 39.66 -21.84
C ILE A 324 -2.25 41.05 -22.00
N ASP A 325 -2.98 41.28 -23.09
CA ASP A 325 -3.60 42.56 -23.43
C ASP A 325 -4.57 43.05 -22.35
N THR A 326 -5.30 42.12 -21.73
CA THR A 326 -6.37 42.44 -20.77
C THR A 326 -5.87 42.51 -19.33
N ASN A 327 -5.00 41.58 -18.93
CA ASN A 327 -4.71 41.35 -17.51
C ASN A 327 -3.28 41.71 -17.10
N ILE A 328 -2.34 41.84 -18.03
CA ILE A 328 -0.90 42.04 -17.72
C ILE A 328 -0.42 43.39 -18.24
N ALA A 329 -0.47 43.59 -19.56
CA ALA A 329 0.04 44.79 -20.21
C ALA A 329 -0.53 46.12 -19.68
N PRO A 330 -1.81 46.24 -19.27
CA PRO A 330 -2.33 47.49 -18.73
C PRO A 330 -1.70 47.92 -17.40
N PHE A 331 -1.03 47.01 -16.69
CA PHE A 331 -0.46 47.21 -15.36
C PHE A 331 1.08 47.17 -15.36
N GLU A 332 1.67 47.15 -16.56
CA GLU A 332 3.11 47.06 -16.76
C GLU A 332 3.89 48.20 -16.07
N ASN A 333 5.05 47.86 -15.50
CA ASN A 333 6.02 48.80 -14.98
C ASN A 333 7.25 48.85 -15.90
N PRO A 334 7.45 49.90 -16.72
CA PRO A 334 8.59 49.98 -17.63
C PRO A 334 9.97 49.92 -16.95
N SER A 335 10.07 50.27 -15.67
CA SER A 335 11.33 50.19 -14.90
C SER A 335 11.61 48.80 -14.34
N LYS A 336 10.61 47.92 -14.36
CA LYS A 336 10.66 46.53 -13.93
C LYS A 336 9.66 45.73 -14.79
N PRO A 337 10.00 45.43 -16.05
CA PRO A 337 9.01 44.91 -16.98
C PRO A 337 8.53 43.50 -16.62
N SER A 338 7.32 43.14 -17.04
CA SER A 338 6.82 41.77 -16.98
C SER A 338 7.47 40.89 -18.05
N LEU A 339 7.75 39.64 -17.70
CA LEU A 339 8.11 38.56 -18.60
C LEU A 339 7.04 37.48 -18.55
N VAL A 340 6.33 37.29 -19.66
CA VAL A 340 5.41 36.16 -19.84
C VAL A 340 6.23 34.99 -20.41
N LEU A 341 6.74 34.16 -19.51
CA LEU A 341 7.44 32.92 -19.82
C LEU A 341 6.42 31.77 -19.93
N LEU A 342 6.28 31.20 -21.12
CA LEU A 342 5.46 30.02 -21.39
C LEU A 342 6.33 28.76 -21.23
N ALA A 343 6.20 28.05 -20.11
CA ALA A 343 7.04 26.91 -19.75
C ALA A 343 6.24 25.61 -19.57
N HIS A 344 6.45 24.62 -20.44
CA HIS A 344 5.74 23.34 -20.39
C HIS A 344 6.57 22.20 -20.99
N ASP A 345 6.07 20.97 -20.85
CA ASP A 345 6.62 19.79 -21.53
C ASP A 345 6.63 19.99 -23.04
N GLY A 346 7.83 20.00 -23.62
CA GLY A 346 8.05 20.18 -25.05
C GLY A 346 7.90 18.89 -25.86
N ASP A 347 7.72 17.73 -25.23
CA ASP A 347 7.69 16.40 -25.85
C ASP A 347 6.39 15.61 -25.61
N ASN A 348 5.45 16.22 -24.87
CA ASN A 348 4.16 15.62 -24.49
C ASN A 348 2.96 16.41 -25.02
N ALA A 349 1.80 15.75 -25.02
CA ALA A 349 0.52 16.33 -25.42
C ALA A 349 0.58 17.05 -26.79
N TRP A 350 -0.09 18.20 -26.92
CA TRP A 350 -0.06 18.99 -28.15
C TRP A 350 1.23 19.82 -28.28
N GLY A 351 1.83 20.24 -27.17
CA GLY A 351 3.11 20.95 -27.10
C GLY A 351 4.30 20.17 -27.66
N GLY A 352 4.21 18.84 -27.73
CA GLY A 352 5.17 17.98 -28.45
C GLY A 352 5.02 17.95 -29.96
N GLY A 353 3.87 18.38 -30.48
CA GLY A 353 3.49 18.18 -31.87
C GLY A 353 4.15 19.14 -32.85
N ALA A 354 4.37 18.69 -34.09
CA ALA A 354 4.84 19.57 -35.17
C ALA A 354 3.95 20.81 -35.38
N SER A 355 2.64 20.73 -35.11
CA SER A 355 1.74 21.88 -35.20
C SER A 355 2.11 23.00 -34.22
N TYR A 356 2.55 22.65 -33.01
CA TYR A 356 2.97 23.61 -32.00
C TYR A 356 4.24 24.35 -32.47
N TYR A 357 5.31 23.59 -32.72
CA TYR A 357 6.61 24.17 -33.07
C TYR A 357 6.62 24.92 -34.41
N GLN A 358 5.93 24.42 -35.44
CA GLN A 358 5.98 25.01 -36.80
C GLN A 358 4.97 26.13 -37.02
N ASN A 359 3.88 26.17 -36.25
CA ASN A 359 2.81 27.15 -36.46
C ASN A 359 2.56 27.99 -35.22
N ALA A 360 2.26 27.39 -34.07
CA ALA A 360 1.83 28.13 -32.89
C ALA A 360 2.92 29.06 -32.34
N VAL A 361 4.15 28.56 -32.19
CA VAL A 361 5.30 29.35 -31.72
C VAL A 361 5.58 30.57 -32.62
N PRO A 362 5.76 30.42 -33.95
CA PRO A 362 5.94 31.59 -34.82
C PRO A 362 4.71 32.49 -34.87
N ASN A 363 3.49 31.95 -34.87
CA ASN A 363 2.26 32.76 -34.90
C ASN A 363 2.15 33.65 -33.67
N PHE A 364 2.30 33.08 -32.46
CA PHE A 364 2.25 33.85 -31.22
C PHE A 364 3.39 34.86 -31.15
N SER A 365 4.63 34.47 -31.45
CA SER A 365 5.78 35.38 -31.38
C SER A 365 5.61 36.59 -32.31
N ASN A 366 5.13 36.38 -33.54
CA ASN A 366 4.86 37.48 -34.47
C ASN A 366 3.65 38.31 -34.04
N ALA A 367 2.59 37.69 -33.50
CA ALA A 367 1.43 38.42 -32.96
C ALA A 367 1.82 39.30 -31.77
N ALA A 368 2.63 38.78 -30.84
CA ALA A 368 3.18 39.53 -29.71
C ALA A 368 4.01 40.73 -30.19
N ALA A 369 4.91 40.52 -31.15
CA ALA A 369 5.70 41.60 -31.75
C ALA A 369 4.82 42.66 -32.45
N LEU A 370 3.78 42.25 -33.18
CA LEU A 370 2.82 43.17 -33.82
C LEU A 370 2.00 44.00 -32.81
N GLN A 371 1.73 43.42 -31.64
CA GLN A 371 1.06 44.10 -30.53
C GLN A 371 2.01 45.07 -29.77
N GLY A 372 3.30 45.03 -30.07
CA GLY A 372 4.32 45.87 -29.45
C GLY A 372 5.07 45.22 -28.29
N TYR A 373 4.83 43.94 -28.01
CA TYR A 373 5.58 43.16 -27.02
C TYR A 373 6.95 42.74 -27.57
N SER A 374 7.87 42.35 -26.68
CA SER A 374 9.23 41.93 -27.03
C SER A 374 9.44 40.43 -26.83
N PRO A 375 9.38 39.63 -27.89
CA PRO A 375 9.92 38.28 -27.88
C PRO A 375 11.44 38.30 -27.60
N THR A 376 11.87 37.57 -26.57
CA THR A 376 13.26 37.58 -26.05
C THR A 376 13.68 36.19 -25.55
N THR A 377 14.87 36.07 -24.94
CA THR A 377 15.26 34.96 -24.06
C THR A 377 15.39 35.44 -22.61
N VAL A 378 15.30 34.55 -21.62
CA VAL A 378 15.43 34.93 -20.20
C VAL A 378 16.76 35.62 -19.93
N GLN A 379 17.87 35.07 -20.43
CA GLN A 379 19.18 35.68 -20.20
C GLN A 379 19.33 37.05 -20.86
N GLN A 380 18.77 37.26 -22.07
CA GLN A 380 18.74 38.58 -22.70
C GLN A 380 17.86 39.55 -21.91
N PHE A 381 16.68 39.12 -21.46
CA PHE A 381 15.78 39.91 -20.63
C PHE A 381 16.46 40.36 -19.33
N LEU A 382 17.11 39.46 -18.60
CA LEU A 382 17.80 39.79 -17.35
C LEU A 382 19.05 40.66 -17.57
N ASN A 383 19.68 40.60 -18.75
CA ASN A 383 20.75 41.52 -19.12
C ASN A 383 20.20 42.95 -19.32
N ASP A 384 19.06 43.09 -19.99
CA ASP A 384 18.45 44.39 -20.28
C ASP A 384 17.76 45.00 -19.04
N TYR A 385 17.24 44.13 -18.17
CA TYR A 385 16.49 44.49 -16.96
C TYR A 385 17.04 43.73 -15.74
N PRO A 386 18.24 44.07 -15.26
CA PRO A 386 18.84 43.41 -14.11
C PRO A 386 18.02 43.67 -12.84
N VAL A 387 17.83 42.62 -12.03
CA VAL A 387 17.06 42.69 -10.78
C VAL A 387 17.95 43.17 -9.63
N PRO A 388 17.61 44.26 -8.92
CA PRO A 388 18.38 44.73 -7.77
C PRO A 388 18.37 43.76 -6.58
N ASP A 389 19.49 43.66 -5.85
CA ASP A 389 19.60 42.82 -4.63
C ASP A 389 18.64 43.19 -3.49
N SER A 390 18.04 44.39 -3.56
CA SER A 390 17.05 44.89 -2.61
C SER A 390 15.61 44.48 -2.95
N ASP A 391 15.36 44.01 -4.18
CA ASP A 391 14.04 43.56 -4.63
C ASP A 391 13.78 42.11 -4.18
N LEU A 392 13.81 41.93 -2.86
CA LEU A 392 13.65 40.64 -2.20
C LEU A 392 12.17 40.27 -2.10
N VAL A 393 11.87 39.01 -2.41
CA VAL A 393 10.55 38.40 -2.24
C VAL A 393 10.66 37.08 -1.49
N LYS A 394 9.53 36.64 -0.95
CA LYS A 394 9.30 35.27 -0.49
C LYS A 394 8.67 34.48 -1.64
N VAL A 395 9.15 33.27 -1.85
CA VAL A 395 8.51 32.28 -2.74
C VAL A 395 7.98 31.15 -1.85
N GLU A 396 6.68 30.87 -1.94
CA GLU A 396 6.10 29.68 -1.31
C GLU A 396 6.75 28.42 -1.92
N ASP A 397 6.99 27.40 -1.10
CA ASP A 397 7.47 26.12 -1.61
C ASP A 397 6.42 25.50 -2.55
N GLY A 398 6.86 24.69 -3.51
CA GLY A 398 5.96 23.83 -4.28
C GLY A 398 6.35 23.66 -5.74
N ALA A 399 5.65 22.76 -6.42
CA ALA A 399 5.73 22.53 -7.87
C ALA A 399 4.74 23.41 -8.65
N TRP A 400 4.77 23.38 -9.97
CA TRP A 400 3.68 23.96 -10.77
C TRP A 400 2.36 23.20 -10.57
N PHE A 401 1.22 23.88 -10.72
CA PHE A 401 -0.09 23.28 -10.45
C PHE A 401 -0.51 22.13 -11.39
N ASN A 402 0.24 21.88 -12.47
CA ASN A 402 -0.17 20.92 -13.49
C ASN A 402 0.03 19.47 -13.03
N ALA A 403 0.97 19.24 -12.12
CA ALA A 403 1.21 17.95 -11.51
C ALA A 403 -0.09 17.38 -10.94
N GLU A 404 -0.44 16.18 -11.39
CA GLU A 404 -1.74 15.56 -11.13
C GLU A 404 -1.99 15.45 -9.63
N ASN A 405 -3.17 15.89 -9.18
CA ASN A 405 -3.56 15.94 -7.77
C ASN A 405 -2.63 16.76 -6.83
N ASP A 406 -1.52 17.34 -7.27
CA ASP A 406 -0.67 18.20 -6.43
C ASP A 406 -1.17 19.64 -6.37
N TRP A 407 -1.58 20.17 -7.53
CA TRP A 407 -2.08 21.55 -7.68
C TRP A 407 -1.11 22.64 -7.21
N GLY A 408 0.19 22.33 -7.12
CA GLY A 408 1.23 23.23 -6.63
C GLY A 408 1.28 23.24 -5.11
N SER A 409 1.16 22.06 -4.51
CA SER A 409 1.20 21.91 -3.06
C SER A 409 2.57 22.30 -2.52
N PRO A 410 2.63 23.12 -1.45
CA PRO A 410 3.89 23.37 -0.75
C PRO A 410 4.48 22.14 -0.07
N GLN A 411 3.73 21.04 -0.02
CA GLN A 411 4.19 19.75 0.50
C GLN A 411 4.58 18.74 -0.58
N PHE A 412 4.53 19.11 -1.87
CA PHE A 412 4.91 18.22 -2.99
C PHE A 412 4.16 16.88 -2.96
N ILE A 413 2.86 16.90 -2.68
CA ILE A 413 2.05 15.72 -2.29
C ILE A 413 1.96 14.65 -3.37
N ASN A 414 2.20 14.98 -4.64
CA ASN A 414 2.26 13.97 -5.71
C ASN A 414 3.59 13.18 -5.76
N TRP A 415 4.62 13.61 -5.03
CA TRP A 415 5.89 12.86 -4.88
C TRP A 415 6.13 12.42 -3.44
N LEU A 416 5.24 12.82 -2.53
CA LEU A 416 5.33 12.60 -1.10
C LEU A 416 3.93 12.67 -0.50
N TRP A 417 3.09 11.68 -0.82
CA TRP A 417 1.74 11.66 -0.27
C TRP A 417 1.77 11.54 1.26
N PRO A 418 1.09 12.44 1.99
CA PRO A 418 1.15 12.47 3.46
C PRO A 418 0.45 11.25 4.08
N MET A 419 0.91 10.87 5.27
CA MET A 419 0.38 9.76 6.05
C MET A 419 -0.62 10.30 7.07
N TYR A 420 -1.91 10.09 6.83
CA TYR A 420 -3.00 10.61 7.68
C TYR A 420 -4.14 9.60 7.84
N THR A 421 -4.88 9.73 8.94
CA THR A 421 -6.03 8.89 9.30
C THR A 421 -7.31 9.36 8.60
N ASN A 422 -8.41 8.63 8.72
CA ASN A 422 -9.70 9.07 8.16
C ASN A 422 -10.21 10.39 8.77
N ASP A 423 -9.69 10.78 9.93
CA ASP A 423 -10.04 12.03 10.62
C ASP A 423 -9.12 13.19 10.22
N PHE A 424 -8.25 12.99 9.23
CA PHE A 424 -7.26 13.97 8.77
C PHE A 424 -6.23 14.37 9.82
N GLU A 425 -5.88 13.42 10.69
CA GLU A 425 -4.79 13.54 11.66
C GLU A 425 -3.57 12.75 11.20
N PHE A 426 -2.37 13.09 11.67
CA PHE A 426 -1.16 12.34 11.34
C PHE A 426 -1.31 10.86 11.75
N ASP A 427 -1.02 9.94 10.82
CA ASP A 427 -1.08 8.51 11.10
C ASP A 427 0.30 7.96 11.46
N SER A 428 0.53 7.71 12.75
CA SER A 428 1.77 7.08 13.24
C SER A 428 1.97 5.64 12.75
N ASN A 429 0.95 5.01 12.18
CA ASN A 429 1.02 3.72 11.50
C ASN A 429 0.85 3.84 9.98
N GLY A 430 0.80 5.07 9.46
CA GLY A 430 0.53 5.34 8.05
C GLY A 430 1.66 4.84 7.16
N TRP A 431 1.34 4.61 5.88
CA TRP A 431 2.28 4.09 4.92
C TRP A 431 1.86 4.47 3.50
N THR A 432 2.80 4.93 2.69
CA THR A 432 2.65 5.14 1.25
C THR A 432 3.88 4.60 0.52
N GLU A 433 3.72 4.23 -0.74
CA GLU A 433 4.83 3.80 -1.59
C GLU A 433 5.88 4.90 -1.76
N ASP A 434 5.45 6.17 -1.85
CA ASP A 434 6.34 7.32 -1.93
C ASP A 434 7.17 7.47 -0.65
N ALA A 435 6.52 7.46 0.52
CA ALA A 435 7.22 7.54 1.80
C ALA A 435 8.22 6.40 1.97
N ARG A 436 7.81 5.17 1.60
CA ARG A 436 8.69 4.00 1.60
C ARG A 436 9.89 4.19 0.66
N ASN A 437 9.69 4.76 -0.52
CA ASN A 437 10.78 4.98 -1.48
C ASN A 437 11.75 6.08 -1.02
N TRP A 438 11.25 7.15 -0.38
CA TRP A 438 12.11 8.14 0.27
C TRP A 438 12.91 7.55 1.42
N ALA A 439 12.33 6.63 2.20
CA ALA A 439 13.05 5.92 3.26
C ALA A 439 14.20 5.05 2.72
N VAL A 440 14.00 4.40 1.57
CA VAL A 440 15.04 3.61 0.90
C VAL A 440 16.16 4.49 0.35
N LEU A 441 15.83 5.60 -0.32
CA LEU A 441 16.83 6.54 -0.83
C LEU A 441 17.61 7.19 0.31
N THR A 442 16.94 7.55 1.42
CA THR A 442 17.59 8.12 2.62
C THR A 442 18.64 7.17 3.20
N ALA A 443 18.34 5.86 3.29
CA ALA A 443 19.32 4.88 3.75
C ALA A 443 20.49 4.72 2.77
N ALA A 444 20.19 4.52 1.48
CA ALA A 444 21.21 4.35 0.46
C ALA A 444 22.15 5.57 0.36
N GLU A 445 21.62 6.78 0.51
CA GLU A 445 22.41 8.01 0.52
C GLU A 445 23.51 8.01 1.57
N ASN A 446 23.22 7.60 2.81
CA ASN A 446 24.23 7.56 3.88
C ASN A 446 25.37 6.58 3.54
N PHE A 447 25.05 5.40 2.99
CA PHE A 447 26.07 4.46 2.49
C PHE A 447 26.96 5.09 1.42
N VAL A 448 26.37 5.76 0.42
CA VAL A 448 27.13 6.37 -0.68
C VAL A 448 27.98 7.53 -0.21
N ILE A 449 27.45 8.39 0.65
CA ILE A 449 28.19 9.51 1.25
C ILE A 449 29.35 8.99 2.11
N MET A 450 29.11 7.96 2.94
CA MET A 450 30.17 7.36 3.75
C MET A 450 31.27 6.75 2.89
N ALA A 451 30.92 6.09 1.78
CA ALA A 451 31.91 5.59 0.83
C ALA A 451 32.76 6.72 0.22
N GLU A 452 32.15 7.84 -0.17
CA GLU A 452 32.89 9.03 -0.62
C GLU A 452 33.76 9.64 0.48
N ASP A 453 33.26 9.76 1.72
CA ASP A 453 34.02 10.32 2.84
C ASP A 453 35.24 9.44 3.22
N LEU A 454 35.18 8.13 2.95
CA LEU A 454 36.28 7.18 3.15
C LEU A 454 37.30 7.14 2.00
N GLU A 455 36.87 7.18 0.74
CA GLU A 455 37.78 7.18 -0.43
C GLU A 455 38.31 8.59 -0.79
N GLY A 456 37.63 9.64 -0.35
CA GLY A 456 37.93 11.03 -0.65
C GLY A 456 37.16 11.56 -1.87
N ALA A 457 37.56 12.73 -2.35
CA ALA A 457 36.85 13.46 -3.40
C ALA A 457 36.70 12.64 -4.70
N THR A 458 35.45 12.49 -5.16
CA THR A 458 35.11 11.78 -6.40
C THR A 458 35.22 12.68 -7.65
N ASN A 459 35.45 12.08 -8.82
CA ASN A 459 35.50 12.79 -10.10
C ASN A 459 34.19 12.61 -10.88
N ILE A 460 33.51 13.71 -11.18
CA ILE A 460 32.22 13.66 -11.89
C ILE A 460 32.29 12.92 -13.23
N ASN A 461 33.41 12.96 -13.96
CA ASN A 461 33.54 12.21 -15.20
C ASN A 461 33.45 10.69 -14.98
N ASN A 462 34.01 10.19 -13.87
CA ASN A 462 33.98 8.76 -13.55
C ASN A 462 32.63 8.31 -12.98
N ILE A 463 31.84 9.25 -12.46
CA ILE A 463 30.43 9.02 -12.08
C ILE A 463 29.55 9.00 -13.34
N VAL A 464 29.74 9.94 -14.27
CA VAL A 464 28.95 10.01 -15.52
C VAL A 464 29.32 8.90 -16.50
N ASN A 465 30.61 8.60 -16.66
CA ASN A 465 31.11 7.57 -17.58
C ASN A 465 31.88 6.50 -16.79
N PRO A 466 31.18 5.66 -16.01
CA PRO A 466 31.83 4.68 -15.17
C PRO A 466 32.52 3.59 -15.99
N SER A 467 33.65 3.13 -15.47
CA SER A 467 34.44 2.05 -16.06
C SER A 467 35.21 1.29 -14.99
N ALA A 468 36.00 0.30 -15.40
CA ALA A 468 36.83 -0.48 -14.49
C ALA A 468 37.90 0.34 -13.72
N VAL A 469 38.13 1.62 -14.09
CA VAL A 469 39.04 2.52 -13.36
C VAL A 469 38.31 3.45 -12.38
N SER A 470 36.98 3.49 -12.42
CA SER A 470 36.18 4.25 -11.44
C SER A 470 36.34 3.62 -10.06
N SER A 471 36.42 4.46 -9.04
CA SER A 471 36.39 4.05 -7.64
C SER A 471 35.02 3.51 -7.25
N ASN A 472 34.95 2.75 -6.14
CA ASN A 472 33.68 2.20 -5.69
C ASN A 472 32.72 3.29 -5.20
N ALA A 473 33.21 4.39 -4.62
CA ALA A 473 32.38 5.54 -4.28
C ALA A 473 31.80 6.22 -5.54
N GLU A 474 32.57 6.33 -6.63
CA GLU A 474 32.07 6.87 -7.90
C GLU A 474 31.00 5.95 -8.54
N LEU A 475 31.18 4.64 -8.47
CA LEU A 475 30.18 3.66 -8.92
C LEU A 475 28.92 3.71 -8.05
N ALA A 476 29.07 3.85 -6.73
CA ALA A 476 27.96 3.98 -5.81
C ALA A 476 27.11 5.23 -6.11
N TRP A 477 27.75 6.38 -6.38
CA TRP A 477 27.06 7.58 -6.87
C TRP A 477 26.36 7.33 -8.21
N HIS A 478 27.02 6.70 -9.18
CA HIS A 478 26.44 6.43 -10.50
C HIS A 478 25.12 5.66 -10.40
N PHE A 479 25.06 4.64 -9.54
CA PHE A 479 23.86 3.81 -9.38
C PHE A 479 22.78 4.45 -8.50
N LEU A 480 23.13 5.31 -7.54
CA LEU A 480 22.15 5.94 -6.64
C LEU A 480 21.34 7.03 -7.34
N LEU A 481 22.02 7.92 -8.07
CA LEU A 481 21.44 9.13 -8.67
C LEU A 481 20.16 8.90 -9.51
N PRO A 482 20.07 7.90 -10.41
CA PRO A 482 18.82 7.64 -11.14
C PRO A 482 17.65 7.26 -10.22
N GLY A 483 17.88 6.80 -9.00
CA GLY A 483 16.83 6.53 -8.01
C GLY A 483 16.06 7.78 -7.57
N TYR A 484 16.62 8.99 -7.73
CA TYR A 484 15.97 10.25 -7.34
C TYR A 484 15.08 10.86 -8.42
N THR A 485 14.93 10.23 -9.59
CA THR A 485 14.06 10.76 -10.65
C THR A 485 12.63 10.94 -10.14
N SER A 486 12.09 12.16 -10.32
CA SER A 486 10.75 12.48 -9.86
C SER A 486 9.68 11.64 -10.56
N GLY A 487 9.95 11.17 -11.78
CA GLY A 487 9.02 10.35 -12.55
C GLY A 487 8.72 8.99 -11.91
N TYR A 488 9.65 8.40 -11.14
CA TYR A 488 9.36 7.14 -10.45
C TYR A 488 8.35 7.33 -9.32
N MET A 489 8.44 8.45 -8.59
CA MET A 489 7.47 8.79 -7.54
C MET A 489 6.16 9.28 -8.16
N TYR A 490 6.22 10.16 -9.18
CA TYR A 490 5.04 10.72 -9.85
C TYR A 490 4.06 9.65 -10.33
N TYR A 491 4.60 8.60 -10.98
CA TYR A 491 3.78 7.50 -11.50
C TYR A 491 3.53 6.41 -10.45
N GLY A 492 4.23 6.46 -9.30
CA GLY A 492 4.06 5.59 -8.14
C GLY A 492 3.87 4.13 -8.52
N LYS A 493 2.64 3.64 -8.30
CA LYS A 493 2.19 2.25 -8.49
C LYS A 493 1.99 1.84 -9.96
N SER A 494 2.22 2.74 -10.91
CA SER A 494 1.99 2.44 -12.32
C SER A 494 3.10 1.56 -12.88
N LEU A 495 2.71 0.39 -13.41
CA LEU A 495 3.59 -0.58 -14.04
C LEU A 495 4.61 -1.17 -13.06
N ASP A 496 5.86 -0.71 -13.13
CA ASP A 496 6.98 -1.14 -12.29
C ASP A 496 7.79 0.08 -11.81
N MET A 497 7.15 1.25 -11.72
CA MET A 497 7.82 2.49 -11.32
C MET A 497 8.21 2.47 -9.83
N GLU A 498 7.40 1.83 -9.00
CA GLU A 498 7.52 1.75 -7.55
C GLU A 498 8.78 0.99 -7.09
N ILE A 499 9.40 0.19 -7.96
CA ILE A 499 10.55 -0.65 -7.63
C ILE A 499 11.90 -0.03 -7.99
N LYS A 500 11.92 1.00 -8.85
CA LYS A 500 13.16 1.45 -9.51
C LYS A 500 14.12 2.14 -8.55
N GLN A 501 13.60 2.84 -7.55
CA GLN A 501 14.37 3.41 -6.44
C GLN A 501 15.08 2.30 -5.65
N THR A 502 14.40 1.17 -5.42
CA THR A 502 14.98 0.01 -4.74
C THR A 502 16.13 -0.60 -5.52
N ILE A 503 15.97 -0.77 -6.83
CA ILE A 503 17.03 -1.31 -7.71
C ILE A 503 18.25 -0.39 -7.70
N ALA A 504 18.04 0.92 -7.89
CA ALA A 504 19.10 1.93 -7.84
C ALA A 504 19.84 1.90 -6.49
N ALA A 505 19.08 1.90 -5.38
CA ALA A 505 19.60 1.87 -4.01
C ALA A 505 20.43 0.61 -3.74
N ASN A 506 19.91 -0.59 -4.05
CA ASN A 506 20.62 -1.85 -3.81
C ASN A 506 21.94 -1.91 -4.60
N ASN A 507 21.92 -1.48 -5.88
CA ASN A 507 23.12 -1.42 -6.71
C ASN A 507 24.16 -0.43 -6.16
N ALA A 508 23.72 0.75 -5.71
CA ALA A 508 24.61 1.73 -5.09
C ALA A 508 25.24 1.21 -3.78
N VAL A 509 24.41 0.63 -2.92
CA VAL A 509 24.83 0.10 -1.61
C VAL A 509 25.79 -1.07 -1.78
N PHE A 510 25.64 -1.89 -2.83
CA PHE A 510 26.60 -2.95 -3.16
C PHE A 510 28.03 -2.42 -3.33
N TYR A 511 28.23 -1.32 -4.06
CA TYR A 511 29.55 -0.71 -4.23
C TYR A 511 30.02 0.02 -2.97
N ALA A 512 29.13 0.78 -2.33
CA ALA A 512 29.45 1.50 -1.10
C ALA A 512 29.93 0.55 0.02
N ASN A 513 29.28 -0.61 0.17
CA ASN A 513 29.66 -1.61 1.17
C ASN A 513 31.06 -2.19 0.95
N GLN A 514 31.57 -2.23 -0.28
CA GLN A 514 32.95 -2.67 -0.52
C GLN A 514 33.96 -1.68 0.07
N VAL A 515 33.67 -0.37 -0.02
CA VAL A 515 34.48 0.68 0.59
C VAL A 515 34.40 0.61 2.11
N ILE A 516 33.19 0.57 2.65
CA ILE A 516 32.93 0.58 4.10
C ILE A 516 33.54 -0.67 4.76
N SER A 517 33.35 -1.85 4.17
CA SER A 517 33.94 -3.09 4.66
C SER A 517 35.47 -3.07 4.65
N SER A 518 36.07 -2.37 3.68
CA SER A 518 37.54 -2.22 3.59
C SER A 518 38.10 -1.21 4.59
N ASN A 519 37.26 -0.39 5.22
CA ASN A 519 37.61 0.64 6.18
C ASN A 519 36.89 0.45 7.53
N SER A 520 36.66 -0.80 7.93
CA SER A 520 35.86 -1.17 9.11
C SER A 520 36.25 -0.39 10.37
N GLY A 521 35.27 0.18 11.07
CA GLY A 521 35.46 0.91 12.33
C GLY A 521 35.90 2.37 12.15
N THR A 522 35.94 2.88 10.92
CA THR A 522 36.09 4.31 10.64
C THR A 522 34.77 4.86 10.12
N ASP A 523 34.21 5.84 10.83
CA ASP A 523 33.05 6.57 10.35
C ASP A 523 33.04 8.00 10.92
N ASN A 524 33.11 8.98 10.01
CA ASN A 524 32.97 10.40 10.32
C ASN A 524 31.80 11.01 9.55
N THR A 525 30.93 10.16 9.00
CA THR A 525 29.78 10.56 8.18
C THR A 525 28.62 10.82 9.12
N PRO A 526 28.02 12.01 9.11
CA PRO A 526 26.84 12.24 9.92
C PRO A 526 25.60 11.56 9.31
N PRO A 527 24.54 11.31 10.09
CA PRO A 527 23.30 10.70 9.62
C PRO A 527 22.73 11.37 8.36
N SER A 528 22.18 10.58 7.43
CA SER A 528 21.29 11.14 6.41
C SER A 528 19.95 11.46 7.05
N VAL A 529 19.38 12.61 6.71
CA VAL A 529 18.10 13.10 7.24
C VAL A 529 17.30 13.66 6.08
N PHE A 530 16.15 13.04 5.80
CA PHE A 530 15.19 13.56 4.83
C PHE A 530 14.65 14.91 5.33
N ILE A 531 14.30 15.82 4.43
CA ILE A 531 13.78 17.12 4.84
C ILE A 531 12.51 16.90 5.70
N PRO A 532 12.44 17.42 6.94
CA PRO A 532 11.31 17.14 7.81
C PRO A 532 10.00 17.56 7.19
N GLN A 533 8.98 16.76 7.37
CA GLN A 533 7.61 17.05 6.96
C GLN A 533 6.78 17.40 8.18
N ARG A 534 5.68 18.11 7.97
CA ARG A 534 4.68 18.35 9.02
C ARG A 534 3.30 17.94 8.55
N TYR A 535 2.45 17.51 9.47
CA TYR A 535 1.03 17.33 9.21
C TYR A 535 0.21 17.72 10.45
N PRO A 536 -0.87 18.50 10.28
CA PRO A 536 -1.33 19.11 9.02
C PRO A 536 -0.42 20.26 8.52
N TYR A 537 -0.59 20.70 7.27
CA TYR A 537 0.20 21.79 6.70
C TYR A 537 -0.07 23.15 7.37
N ASN A 538 -1.35 23.40 7.69
CA ASN A 538 -1.88 24.62 8.31
C ASN A 538 -2.51 24.29 9.68
N PRO A 539 -1.70 24.04 10.71
CA PRO A 539 -2.22 23.74 12.04
C PRO A 539 -2.99 24.93 12.62
N GLY A 540 -4.14 24.66 13.24
CA GLY A 540 -5.05 25.66 13.81
C GLY A 540 -5.79 26.50 12.78
N GLU A 541 -5.70 26.13 11.50
CA GLU A 541 -6.35 26.83 10.39
C GLU A 541 -7.03 25.85 9.42
N ILE A 542 -7.67 26.40 8.38
CA ILE A 542 -8.37 25.59 7.38
C ILE A 542 -7.35 24.87 6.47
N GLY A 543 -7.47 23.54 6.42
CA GLY A 543 -6.94 22.68 5.37
C GLY A 543 -7.93 22.52 4.22
N PHE A 544 -7.41 22.32 3.01
CA PHE A 544 -8.21 22.09 1.80
C PHE A 544 -7.41 21.30 0.76
N GLY A 545 -8.11 20.67 -0.19
CA GLY A 545 -7.52 20.03 -1.36
C GLY A 545 -7.64 18.50 -1.32
N PRO A 546 -6.79 17.78 -2.07
CA PRO A 546 -6.86 16.33 -2.23
C PRO A 546 -6.81 15.56 -0.91
N THR A 547 -5.97 15.98 0.03
CA THR A 547 -5.82 15.35 1.35
C THR A 547 -7.07 15.45 2.20
N TYR A 548 -7.97 16.40 1.89
CA TYR A 548 -9.23 16.63 2.60
C TYR A 548 -10.46 16.31 1.74
N GLY A 549 -10.29 15.54 0.65
CA GLY A 549 -11.40 15.20 -0.26
C GLY A 549 -12.07 16.42 -0.90
N TYR A 550 -11.31 17.50 -1.11
CA TYR A 550 -11.79 18.80 -1.60
C TYR A 550 -12.90 19.41 -0.72
N GLN A 551 -12.87 19.14 0.58
CA GLN A 551 -13.68 19.82 1.60
C GLN A 551 -12.81 20.71 2.47
N GLN A 552 -13.38 21.81 2.96
CA GLN A 552 -12.72 22.61 4.00
C GLN A 552 -12.74 21.80 5.29
N HIS A 553 -11.58 21.66 5.91
CA HIS A 553 -11.41 21.00 7.18
C HIS A 553 -10.65 21.93 8.12
N LEU A 554 -11.11 22.07 9.35
CA LEU A 554 -10.44 22.88 10.34
C LEU A 554 -9.48 22.00 11.12
N ASN A 555 -8.18 22.26 10.97
CA ASN A 555 -7.14 21.45 11.57
C ASN A 555 -6.99 21.75 13.08
N SER A 556 -6.54 20.74 13.84
CA SER A 556 -5.95 20.97 15.16
C SER A 556 -4.76 21.94 15.10
N ALA A 557 -4.55 22.73 16.16
CA ALA A 557 -3.35 23.54 16.32
C ALA A 557 -2.13 22.72 16.75
N ASP A 558 -2.37 21.57 17.38
CA ASP A 558 -1.32 20.58 17.62
C ASP A 558 -0.98 19.90 16.29
N PHE A 559 0.31 19.67 16.04
CA PHE A 559 0.78 19.09 14.78
C PHE A 559 2.03 18.25 14.93
N THR A 560 2.15 17.25 14.07
CA THR A 560 3.28 16.33 14.08
C THR A 560 4.31 16.71 13.03
N VAL A 561 5.58 16.75 13.43
CA VAL A 561 6.74 16.81 12.54
C VAL A 561 7.35 15.42 12.44
N TRP A 562 7.61 14.95 11.23
CA TRP A 562 8.19 13.64 10.97
C TRP A 562 9.32 13.71 9.93
N THR A 563 10.24 12.75 9.96
CA THR A 563 11.31 12.61 8.98
C THR A 563 11.80 11.16 8.89
N PHE A 564 12.54 10.86 7.83
CA PHE A 564 13.35 9.66 7.71
C PHE A 564 14.79 9.98 8.07
N ALA A 565 15.42 9.12 8.90
CA ALA A 565 16.84 9.26 9.22
C ALA A 565 17.54 7.90 9.24
N PHE A 566 18.79 7.87 8.80
CA PHE A 566 19.59 6.66 8.77
C PHE A 566 21.07 6.95 8.97
N ASP A 567 21.74 6.01 9.65
CA ASP A 567 23.19 5.97 9.72
C ASP A 567 23.68 4.51 9.70
N VAL A 568 24.77 4.22 8.98
CA VAL A 568 25.36 2.87 8.89
C VAL A 568 25.71 2.29 10.26
N ASN A 569 26.11 3.12 11.22
CA ASN A 569 26.41 2.71 12.60
C ASN A 569 25.23 2.85 13.55
N GLY A 570 24.06 3.27 13.07
CA GLY A 570 22.83 3.41 13.82
C GLY A 570 22.69 4.78 14.51
N ILE A 571 21.44 5.14 14.77
CA ILE A 571 21.06 6.40 15.41
C ILE A 571 21.11 6.26 16.93
N ALA A 572 21.76 7.20 17.62
CA ALA A 572 21.80 7.27 19.07
C ALA A 572 20.67 8.16 19.63
N ASN A 573 20.35 9.26 18.94
CA ASN A 573 19.36 10.23 19.38
C ASN A 573 18.70 10.94 18.19
N ALA A 574 17.40 11.22 18.33
CA ALA A 574 16.61 12.00 17.38
C ALA A 574 15.76 13.02 18.16
N GLU A 575 15.94 14.30 17.87
CA GLU A 575 15.23 15.39 18.54
C GLU A 575 14.60 16.36 17.54
N LEU A 576 13.33 16.67 17.77
CA LEU A 576 12.67 17.83 17.18
C LEU A 576 13.03 19.06 18.01
N LYS A 577 13.60 20.06 17.35
CA LYS A 577 13.92 21.36 17.94
C LYS A 577 12.89 22.36 17.42
N TYR A 578 12.21 23.06 18.31
CA TYR A 578 11.26 24.12 17.94
C TYR A 578 11.40 25.34 18.84
N ARG A 579 11.04 26.51 18.35
CA ARG A 579 10.98 27.74 19.15
C ARG A 579 9.86 28.64 18.65
N LEU A 580 9.45 29.55 19.52
CA LEU A 580 8.41 30.54 19.21
C LEU A 580 9.03 31.85 18.74
N ASP A 581 8.43 32.42 17.72
CA ASP A 581 8.66 33.81 17.34
C ASP A 581 7.94 34.77 18.32
N ASN A 582 8.57 35.89 18.61
CA ASN A 582 8.06 36.83 19.61
C ASN A 582 6.97 37.76 19.08
N ASP A 583 6.98 38.10 17.79
CA ASP A 583 6.06 39.09 17.20
C ASP A 583 5.15 38.53 16.09
N GLY A 584 5.35 37.27 15.71
CA GLY A 584 4.58 36.54 14.71
C GLY A 584 5.00 36.85 13.27
N ILE A 585 6.14 37.52 13.05
CA ILE A 585 6.55 38.00 11.74
C ILE A 585 7.95 37.46 11.42
N ASN A 586 8.11 36.87 10.24
CA ASN A 586 9.43 36.58 9.67
C ASN A 586 9.77 37.59 8.55
N PRO A 587 10.36 38.75 8.86
CA PRO A 587 10.63 39.76 7.86
C PRO A 587 11.94 39.47 7.11
N LEU A 588 11.93 39.61 5.78
CA LEU A 588 13.11 39.42 4.90
C LEU A 588 14.35 40.27 5.26
N THR A 589 14.19 41.30 6.10
CA THR A 589 15.23 42.22 6.58
C THR A 589 15.96 41.76 7.86
N ASN A 590 15.46 40.72 8.53
CA ASN A 590 16.08 40.12 9.71
C ASN A 590 16.30 38.62 9.42
N ASN A 591 17.30 38.02 10.09
CA ASN A 591 17.67 36.62 9.88
C ASN A 591 17.60 35.80 11.18
N ASP A 592 16.89 36.29 12.20
CA ASP A 592 16.85 35.63 13.51
C ASP A 592 16.15 34.26 13.37
N ASN A 593 15.03 34.20 12.63
CA ASN A 593 14.26 32.98 12.34
C ASN A 593 15.06 31.93 11.56
N GLU A 594 15.94 32.37 10.67
CA GLU A 594 16.67 31.48 9.74
C GLU A 594 17.95 30.88 10.33
N THR A 595 18.36 31.27 11.54
CA THR A 595 19.61 30.77 12.15
C THR A 595 19.40 29.97 13.42
N TYR A 596 20.22 28.94 13.63
CA TYR A 596 20.21 28.17 14.88
C TYR A 596 20.58 29.03 16.08
N ALA A 597 21.46 30.02 15.91
CA ALA A 597 21.83 30.96 16.96
C ALA A 597 20.67 31.86 17.40
N GLY A 598 19.72 32.15 16.49
CA GLY A 598 18.59 33.03 16.75
C GLY A 598 19.01 34.49 16.94
N GLY A 599 18.13 35.26 17.58
CA GLY A 599 18.35 36.66 17.92
C GLY A 599 17.23 37.18 18.82
N SER A 600 16.99 38.49 18.80
CA SER A 600 15.99 39.11 19.67
C SER A 600 14.55 38.85 19.22
N SER A 601 14.32 38.46 17.96
CA SER A 601 12.98 38.22 17.43
C SER A 601 12.39 36.87 17.85
N VAL A 602 13.22 35.94 18.33
CA VAL A 602 12.83 34.55 18.62
C VAL A 602 13.19 34.13 20.04
N GLY A 603 12.49 33.12 20.57
CA GLY A 603 12.79 32.50 21.85
C GLY A 603 13.93 31.48 21.80
N ASP A 604 14.19 30.84 22.94
CA ASP A 604 15.14 29.73 23.03
C ASP A 604 14.58 28.46 22.37
N TRP A 605 15.47 27.61 21.83
CA TRP A 605 15.10 26.29 21.31
C TRP A 605 14.61 25.36 22.42
N GLN A 606 13.43 24.81 22.22
CA GLN A 606 12.86 23.70 22.96
C GLN A 606 13.19 22.38 22.24
N SER A 607 13.25 21.28 22.98
CA SER A 607 13.61 19.96 22.43
C SER A 607 12.57 18.93 22.81
N ILE A 608 12.12 18.15 21.82
CA ILE A 608 11.22 17.02 21.98
C ILE A 608 11.94 15.79 21.43
N THR A 609 12.10 14.74 22.24
CA THR A 609 12.62 13.46 21.74
C THR A 609 11.63 12.86 20.75
N MET A 610 12.12 12.47 19.59
CA MET A 610 11.29 11.87 18.54
C MET A 610 11.08 10.37 18.80
N ILE A 611 9.87 9.90 18.49
CA ILE A 611 9.51 8.49 18.53
C ILE A 611 10.05 7.84 17.27
N GLU A 612 10.85 6.78 17.43
CA GLU A 612 11.31 5.94 16.34
C GLU A 612 10.22 4.93 15.95
N ARG A 613 9.99 4.80 14.65
CA ARG A 613 9.19 3.75 14.03
C ARG A 613 10.02 3.00 13.00
N ILE A 614 10.07 1.68 13.16
CA ILE A 614 10.64 0.79 12.16
C ILE A 614 9.75 0.86 10.92
N PHE A 615 10.29 1.37 9.82
CA PHE A 615 9.51 1.56 8.60
C PHE A 615 9.48 0.28 7.75
N PRO A 616 8.31 -0.19 7.28
CA PRO A 616 8.21 -1.44 6.54
C PRO A 616 8.89 -1.41 5.16
N THR A 617 9.54 -2.53 4.79
CA THR A 617 10.20 -2.68 3.49
C THR A 617 9.26 -3.07 2.34
N GLY A 618 8.19 -3.80 2.66
CA GLY A 618 7.25 -4.38 1.69
C GLY A 618 5.88 -3.70 1.64
N ASN A 619 4.99 -4.24 0.81
CA ASN A 619 3.60 -3.79 0.69
C ASN A 619 2.79 -4.28 1.89
N ILE A 620 2.60 -3.41 2.89
CA ILE A 620 1.86 -3.73 4.12
C ILE A 620 0.37 -3.43 4.06
N THR A 621 -0.07 -2.69 3.03
CA THR A 621 -1.49 -2.35 2.82
C THR A 621 -2.23 -3.42 2.03
N SER A 622 -1.51 -4.43 1.50
CA SER A 622 -2.05 -5.42 0.56
C SER A 622 -2.64 -4.79 -0.69
N ASP A 623 -2.11 -3.63 -1.11
CA ASP A 623 -2.53 -2.93 -2.32
C ASP A 623 -2.20 -3.80 -3.55
N PRO A 624 -3.20 -4.25 -4.33
CA PRO A 624 -2.96 -5.13 -5.48
C PRO A 624 -2.25 -4.44 -6.65
N GLU A 625 -2.12 -3.10 -6.64
CA GLU A 625 -1.40 -2.35 -7.66
C GLU A 625 0.12 -2.31 -7.41
N ILE A 626 0.58 -2.76 -6.25
CA ILE A 626 2.01 -2.74 -5.87
C ILE A 626 2.60 -4.15 -5.91
N ASP A 627 3.61 -4.37 -6.75
CA ASP A 627 4.36 -5.63 -6.81
C ASP A 627 5.86 -5.43 -6.53
N PHE A 628 6.24 -5.56 -5.26
CA PHE A 628 7.64 -5.47 -4.84
C PHE A 628 8.38 -6.80 -4.98
N PHE A 629 8.69 -7.19 -6.22
CA PHE A 629 9.51 -8.38 -6.50
C PHE A 629 11.01 -8.21 -6.17
N VAL A 630 11.45 -6.97 -5.90
CA VAL A 630 12.77 -6.66 -5.31
C VAL A 630 12.57 -5.88 -4.01
N LEU A 631 13.08 -6.38 -2.90
CA LEU A 631 13.06 -5.67 -1.62
C LEU A 631 14.37 -4.89 -1.42
N PRO A 632 14.35 -3.81 -0.61
CA PRO A 632 15.53 -3.02 -0.38
C PRO A 632 16.45 -3.75 0.60
N ASP A 633 17.76 -3.69 0.38
CA ASP A 633 18.73 -4.23 1.32
C ASP A 633 18.74 -3.43 2.62
N TYR A 634 18.46 -2.13 2.53
CA TYR A 634 18.41 -1.18 3.65
C TYR A 634 17.28 -0.16 3.46
N ILE A 635 16.66 0.24 4.57
CA ILE A 635 15.62 1.28 4.64
C ILE A 635 15.83 2.10 5.90
N SER A 636 15.53 3.40 5.86
CA SER A 636 15.58 4.26 7.04
C SER A 636 14.37 4.03 7.96
N ASN A 637 14.55 4.28 9.26
CA ASN A 637 13.42 4.39 10.17
C ASN A 637 12.77 5.77 10.06
N GLU A 638 11.50 5.83 10.43
CA GLU A 638 10.74 7.07 10.58
C GLU A 638 10.91 7.59 12.01
N TYR A 639 11.07 8.90 12.15
CA TYR A 639 11.11 9.59 13.44
C TYR A 639 10.06 10.68 13.44
N TYR A 640 9.22 10.75 14.47
CA TYR A 640 8.17 11.77 14.57
C TYR A 640 8.01 12.32 15.99
N ALA A 641 7.54 13.56 16.11
CA ALA A 641 7.19 14.19 17.38
C ALA A 641 6.10 15.25 17.17
N GLU A 642 5.22 15.40 18.16
CA GLU A 642 4.12 16.36 18.13
C GLU A 642 4.48 17.63 18.91
N ILE A 643 4.19 18.79 18.32
CA ILE A 643 4.22 20.09 19.00
C ILE A 643 2.79 20.38 19.45
N GLN A 644 2.61 20.53 20.77
CA GLN A 644 1.30 20.72 21.40
C GLN A 644 1.18 22.07 22.12
N GLY A 645 -0.04 22.58 22.24
CA GLY A 645 -0.37 23.73 23.07
C GLY A 645 0.16 25.07 22.54
N VAL A 646 0.57 25.12 21.28
CA VAL A 646 0.96 26.35 20.59
C VAL A 646 -0.24 26.90 19.82
N SER A 647 -0.48 28.20 19.91
CA SER A 647 -1.57 28.86 19.19
C SER A 647 -1.23 30.31 18.90
N GLU A 648 -1.68 30.80 17.74
CA GLU A 648 -1.47 32.16 17.27
C GLU A 648 0.02 32.58 17.31
N LYS A 649 0.88 31.67 16.87
CA LYS A 649 2.34 31.85 16.88
C LYS A 649 2.98 31.37 15.59
N LEU A 650 3.98 32.11 15.16
CA LEU A 650 4.97 31.60 14.22
C LEU A 650 5.97 30.71 14.98
N VAL A 651 6.20 29.52 14.44
CA VAL A 651 7.08 28.49 14.98
C VAL A 651 8.18 28.21 13.97
N ASP A 652 9.43 28.29 14.44
CA ASP A 652 10.58 27.75 13.71
C ASP A 652 10.85 26.33 14.22
N TYR A 653 11.17 25.39 13.34
CA TYR A 653 11.55 24.03 13.72
C TYR A 653 12.61 23.40 12.81
N TYR A 654 13.38 22.47 13.37
CA TYR A 654 14.30 21.60 12.64
C TYR A 654 14.47 20.27 13.40
N VAL A 655 15.04 19.27 12.73
CA VAL A 655 15.36 17.98 13.36
C VAL A 655 16.88 17.86 13.53
N GLU A 656 17.30 17.40 14.71
CA GLU A 656 18.70 17.09 15.05
C GLU A 656 18.83 15.58 15.28
N ILE A 657 19.64 14.91 14.45
CA ILE A 657 19.91 13.47 14.54
C ILE A 657 21.38 13.26 14.87
N THR A 658 21.66 12.42 15.88
CA THR A 658 23.01 12.03 16.30
C THR A 658 23.20 10.53 16.14
N ASP A 659 24.28 10.11 15.49
CA ASP A 659 24.64 8.68 15.38
C ASP A 659 25.30 8.12 16.66
N ASN A 660 25.60 6.81 16.65
CA ASN A 660 26.30 6.13 17.74
C ASN A 660 27.77 6.56 17.93
N ASN A 661 28.35 7.32 17.00
CA ASN A 661 29.72 7.82 17.05
C ASN A 661 29.79 9.31 17.45
N GLY A 662 28.64 9.98 17.62
CA GLY A 662 28.52 11.38 17.99
C GLY A 662 28.56 12.36 16.82
N ASN A 663 28.46 11.89 15.57
CA ASN A 663 28.27 12.77 14.42
C ASN A 663 26.81 13.27 14.41
N VAL A 664 26.63 14.54 14.06
CA VAL A 664 25.34 15.23 14.16
C VAL A 664 24.94 15.80 12.79
N THR A 665 23.69 15.55 12.40
CA THR A 665 23.03 16.27 11.30
C THR A 665 21.91 17.13 11.87
N ARG A 666 21.92 18.42 11.50
CA ARG A 666 20.78 19.33 11.70
C ARG A 666 20.11 19.59 10.36
N SER A 667 18.80 19.37 10.28
CA SER A 667 18.05 19.73 9.08
C SER A 667 18.01 21.25 8.89
N LYS A 668 17.73 21.70 7.66
CA LYS A 668 17.39 23.11 7.41
C LYS A 668 16.16 23.50 8.25
N ILE A 669 16.14 24.76 8.72
CA ILE A 669 15.02 25.30 9.51
C ILE A 669 13.79 25.45 8.61
N GLN A 670 12.63 25.15 9.16
CA GLN A 670 11.32 25.37 8.55
C GLN A 670 10.46 26.24 9.45
N HIS A 671 9.45 26.86 8.85
CA HIS A 671 8.58 27.83 9.50
C HIS A 671 7.12 27.43 9.31
N VAL A 672 6.31 27.63 10.34
CA VAL A 672 4.87 27.41 10.29
C VAL A 672 4.16 28.38 11.22
N TRP A 673 3.12 29.02 10.73
CA TRP A 673 2.15 29.70 11.57
C TRP A 673 1.15 28.69 12.08
N VAL A 674 0.99 28.66 13.40
CA VAL A 674 -0.02 27.88 14.11
C VAL A 674 -1.17 28.83 14.43
N GLY A 675 -2.34 28.51 13.88
CA GLY A 675 -3.57 29.29 14.04
C GLY A 675 -4.19 29.20 15.43
N GLU A 676 -5.45 29.60 15.51
CA GLU A 676 -6.21 29.53 16.74
C GLU A 676 -6.38 28.06 17.15
N ASN A 677 -6.02 27.76 18.40
CA ASN A 677 -6.25 26.45 18.96
C ASN A 677 -7.72 26.38 19.31
N LEU A 678 -8.51 25.81 18.41
CA LEU A 678 -9.93 25.62 18.62
C LEU A 678 -10.20 24.40 19.52
N ASN A 679 -9.14 23.72 19.95
CA ASN A 679 -9.12 22.67 20.96
C ASN A 679 -8.66 23.23 22.33
N VAL A 680 -9.06 24.48 22.65
CA VAL A 680 -8.97 25.10 24.00
C VAL A 680 -10.20 24.82 24.85
N ASN A 681 -11.24 24.18 24.29
CA ASN A 681 -12.38 23.82 25.10
C ASN A 681 -11.97 22.67 26.03
N PRO A 682 -12.28 22.77 27.33
CA PRO A 682 -12.08 21.66 28.23
C PRO A 682 -12.92 20.46 27.78
N THR A 683 -12.55 19.27 28.19
CA THR A 683 -13.24 18.01 27.84
C THR A 683 -13.85 17.39 29.08
N ILE A 684 -15.00 16.70 28.95
CA ILE A 684 -15.67 16.00 30.05
C ILE A 684 -15.64 14.49 29.81
N SER A 685 -15.30 13.73 30.85
CA SER A 685 -15.43 12.27 30.88
C SER A 685 -16.15 11.79 32.14
N PHE A 686 -16.66 10.56 32.10
CA PHE A 686 -17.36 9.93 33.22
C PHE A 686 -16.78 8.55 33.52
N ALA A 687 -16.48 8.25 34.78
CA ALA A 687 -16.03 6.93 35.23
C ALA A 687 -16.95 6.35 36.33
N PRO A 688 -17.19 5.04 36.39
CA PRO A 688 -16.69 4.02 35.46
C PRO A 688 -17.35 4.13 34.08
N GLU A 689 -16.72 3.55 33.08
CA GLU A 689 -17.25 3.58 31.71
C GLU A 689 -18.56 2.81 31.59
N SER A 690 -18.69 1.70 32.33
CA SER A 690 -19.94 0.94 32.43
C SER A 690 -21.04 1.77 33.06
N ASN A 691 -22.13 1.92 32.31
CA ASN A 691 -23.33 2.65 32.65
C ASN A 691 -24.38 1.80 33.40
N TYR A 692 -24.01 0.65 33.96
CA TYR A 692 -24.89 -0.18 34.77
C TYR A 692 -24.22 -0.70 36.04
N SER A 693 -24.96 -0.73 37.14
CA SER A 693 -24.54 -1.38 38.38
C SER A 693 -25.75 -1.93 39.16
N SER A 694 -25.68 -3.17 39.64
CA SER A 694 -26.75 -3.78 40.46
C SER A 694 -26.79 -3.23 41.89
N THR A 695 -25.75 -2.52 42.29
CA THR A 695 -25.64 -1.85 43.61
C THR A 695 -25.36 -0.36 43.41
N PRO A 696 -25.50 0.48 44.46
CA PRO A 696 -25.09 1.87 44.39
C PRO A 696 -23.67 2.04 43.82
N LEU A 697 -23.48 3.07 42.98
CA LEU A 697 -22.26 3.28 42.21
C LEU A 697 -21.70 4.68 42.46
N ASP A 698 -20.39 4.79 42.60
CA ASP A 698 -19.69 6.08 42.57
C ASP A 698 -19.37 6.45 41.12
N VAL A 699 -19.97 7.54 40.64
CA VAL A 699 -19.70 8.11 39.31
C VAL A 699 -18.78 9.31 39.46
N THR A 700 -17.62 9.23 38.85
CA THR A 700 -16.66 10.33 38.72
C THR A 700 -16.95 11.11 37.44
N ILE A 701 -17.05 12.43 37.52
CA ILE A 701 -17.01 13.35 36.38
C ILE A 701 -15.63 13.96 36.39
N GLU A 702 -14.88 13.89 35.29
CA GLU A 702 -13.54 14.46 35.16
C GLU A 702 -13.51 15.44 33.99
N ALA A 703 -12.89 16.61 34.23
CA ALA A 703 -12.60 17.61 33.23
C ALA A 703 -11.10 17.74 33.03
N THR A 704 -10.67 17.69 31.77
CA THR A 704 -9.29 17.90 31.35
C THR A 704 -9.20 19.03 30.36
N ASP A 705 -8.19 19.86 30.51
CA ASP A 705 -7.89 20.97 29.62
C ASP A 705 -6.38 21.06 29.42
N ASN A 706 -5.96 21.42 28.21
CA ASN A 706 -4.55 21.52 27.83
C ASN A 706 -3.89 22.82 28.33
N THR A 707 -4.68 23.84 28.64
CA THR A 707 -4.21 25.17 29.07
C THR A 707 -4.55 25.49 30.52
N ASP A 708 -5.66 24.98 31.04
CA ASP A 708 -6.08 25.11 32.43
C ASP A 708 -5.91 23.78 33.18
N PRO A 709 -4.99 23.67 34.15
CA PRO A 709 -4.91 22.47 34.98
C PRO A 709 -6.12 22.27 35.91
N ASN A 710 -7.01 23.26 36.03
CA ASN A 710 -8.13 23.30 36.98
C ASN A 710 -9.48 23.72 36.35
N PRO A 711 -9.94 23.09 35.26
CA PRO A 711 -11.20 23.47 34.61
C PRO A 711 -12.39 23.27 35.54
N THR A 712 -13.38 24.15 35.46
CA THR A 712 -14.59 24.12 36.29
C THR A 712 -15.69 23.30 35.61
N ILE A 713 -16.08 22.19 36.22
CA ILE A 713 -17.21 21.36 35.79
C ILE A 713 -18.52 21.97 36.28
N TYR A 714 -19.51 22.08 35.42
CA TYR A 714 -20.92 22.35 35.73
C TYR A 714 -21.75 21.12 35.40
N TYR A 715 -22.52 20.60 36.35
CA TYR A 715 -23.23 19.34 36.15
C TYR A 715 -24.64 19.30 36.74
N THR A 716 -25.47 18.42 36.22
CA THR A 716 -26.79 18.03 36.75
C THR A 716 -26.85 16.50 36.83
N ILE A 717 -27.78 15.99 37.65
CA ILE A 717 -27.98 14.53 37.86
C ILE A 717 -29.42 14.10 37.53
N ASP A 718 -30.26 15.01 37.06
CA ASP A 718 -31.67 14.77 36.72
C ASP A 718 -31.93 14.80 35.20
N GLY A 719 -30.87 14.86 34.38
CA GLY A 719 -30.92 14.92 32.93
C GLY A 719 -31.28 16.30 32.34
N THR A 720 -31.46 17.33 33.16
CA THR A 720 -31.62 18.71 32.66
C THR A 720 -30.28 19.31 32.21
N ASP A 721 -30.28 20.23 31.26
CA ASP A 721 -29.02 20.83 30.78
C ASP A 721 -28.38 21.69 31.90
N PRO A 722 -27.10 21.46 32.25
CA PRO A 722 -26.37 22.31 33.19
C PRO A 722 -26.26 23.76 32.70
N THR A 723 -26.20 24.69 33.64
CA THR A 723 -26.00 26.13 33.39
C THR A 723 -24.91 26.65 34.32
N LEU A 724 -24.47 27.90 34.15
CA LEU A 724 -23.54 28.55 35.08
C LEU A 724 -24.08 28.70 36.53
N ALA A 725 -25.36 28.37 36.77
CA ALA A 725 -25.95 28.32 38.10
C ALA A 725 -26.06 26.87 38.67
N SER A 726 -25.67 25.86 37.90
CA SER A 726 -25.66 24.45 38.33
C SER A 726 -24.55 24.18 39.35
N PRO A 727 -24.64 23.07 40.12
CA PRO A 727 -23.54 22.61 40.96
C PRO A 727 -22.20 22.52 40.19
N THR A 728 -21.11 22.87 40.86
CA THR A 728 -19.77 22.90 40.26
C THR A 728 -18.72 22.08 40.99
N ALA A 729 -17.68 21.69 40.26
CA ALA A 729 -16.46 21.07 40.79
C ALA A 729 -15.24 21.50 39.97
N VAL A 730 -14.04 21.29 40.50
CA VAL A 730 -12.77 21.63 39.83
C VAL A 730 -12.05 20.35 39.43
N SER A 731 -11.78 20.19 38.14
CA SER A 731 -11.15 19.04 37.45
C SER A 731 -11.82 17.68 37.65
N SER A 732 -12.36 17.37 38.82
CA SER A 732 -13.01 16.09 39.08
C SER A 732 -14.01 16.19 40.24
N THR A 733 -15.08 15.40 40.17
CA THR A 733 -16.01 15.18 41.29
C THR A 733 -16.54 13.76 41.27
N VAL A 734 -16.82 13.20 42.45
CA VAL A 734 -17.37 11.85 42.61
C VAL A 734 -18.75 11.94 43.25
N ILE A 735 -19.74 11.31 42.63
CA ILE A 735 -21.15 11.34 43.03
C ILE A 735 -21.65 9.90 43.19
N ASN A 736 -22.05 9.56 44.42
CA ASN A 736 -22.68 8.28 44.69
C ASN A 736 -24.15 8.30 44.24
N ILE A 737 -24.54 7.33 43.41
CA ILE A 737 -25.91 7.14 42.93
C ILE A 737 -26.48 5.81 43.44
N THR A 738 -27.76 5.81 43.83
CA THR A 738 -28.47 4.62 44.34
C THR A 738 -29.65 4.18 43.46
N GLU A 739 -29.96 4.97 42.43
CA GLU A 739 -31.04 4.74 41.46
C GLU A 739 -30.58 5.20 40.07
N THR A 740 -31.30 4.82 39.01
CA THR A 740 -30.97 5.25 37.64
C THR A 740 -30.90 6.76 37.55
N THR A 741 -29.74 7.27 37.17
CA THR A 741 -29.39 8.71 37.21
C THR A 741 -28.86 9.14 35.85
N THR A 742 -29.35 10.25 35.32
CA THR A 742 -28.85 10.86 34.08
C THR A 742 -28.00 12.07 34.42
N PHE A 743 -26.70 11.97 34.20
CA PHE A 743 -25.78 13.08 34.30
C PHE A 743 -25.76 13.88 33.01
N LYS A 744 -25.67 15.20 33.15
CA LYS A 744 -25.21 16.10 32.09
C LYS A 744 -24.16 17.03 32.66
N ALA A 745 -23.05 17.22 31.96
CA ALA A 745 -21.99 18.11 32.41
C ALA A 745 -21.31 18.82 31.24
N PHE A 746 -20.87 20.06 31.46
CA PHE A 746 -19.88 20.74 30.63
C PHE A 746 -18.78 21.31 31.53
N ALA A 747 -17.61 21.61 30.98
CA ALA A 747 -16.54 22.31 31.69
C ALA A 747 -16.34 23.72 31.12
N GLU A 748 -15.87 24.65 31.96
CA GLU A 748 -15.41 25.99 31.60
C GLU A 748 -13.97 26.15 32.10
N ASP A 749 -13.07 26.59 31.24
CA ASP A 749 -11.68 26.88 31.64
C ASP A 749 -11.53 28.28 32.27
N VAL A 750 -10.30 28.66 32.63
CA VAL A 750 -9.96 29.97 33.20
C VAL A 750 -10.23 31.15 32.25
N ASP A 751 -10.24 30.91 30.94
CA ASP A 751 -10.40 31.91 29.88
C ASP A 751 -11.88 32.04 29.42
N GLY A 752 -12.76 31.18 29.93
CA GLY A 752 -14.20 31.17 29.68
C GLY A 752 -14.63 30.32 28.48
N ASN A 753 -13.75 29.47 27.95
CA ASN A 753 -14.09 28.51 26.91
C ASN A 753 -14.86 27.34 27.52
N THR A 754 -15.88 26.84 26.81
CA THR A 754 -16.77 25.81 27.35
C THR A 754 -16.79 24.56 26.48
N SER A 755 -16.74 23.39 27.13
CA SER A 755 -17.01 22.11 26.46
C SER A 755 -18.44 22.02 25.94
N ASP A 756 -18.69 21.09 25.02
CA ASP A 756 -20.05 20.62 24.77
C ASP A 756 -20.65 19.99 26.04
N ILE A 757 -21.98 19.99 26.14
CA ILE A 757 -22.69 19.27 27.21
C ILE A 757 -22.64 17.77 26.93
N VAL A 758 -21.88 17.04 27.73
CA VAL A 758 -21.81 15.57 27.69
C VAL A 758 -22.89 14.99 28.60
N SER A 759 -23.67 14.05 28.07
CA SER A 759 -24.78 13.39 28.79
C SER A 759 -24.49 11.90 28.96
N LYS A 760 -24.60 11.37 30.18
CA LYS A 760 -24.46 9.94 30.46
C LYS A 760 -25.49 9.46 31.47
N THR A 761 -26.25 8.41 31.13
CA THR A 761 -27.19 7.77 32.05
C THR A 761 -26.57 6.53 32.65
N TYR A 762 -26.56 6.43 33.97
CA TYR A 762 -26.19 5.23 34.71
C TYR A 762 -27.46 4.56 35.25
N PHE A 763 -27.63 3.27 34.96
CA PHE A 763 -28.75 2.45 35.39
C PHE A 763 -28.39 1.71 36.69
N ILE A 764 -29.23 1.82 37.72
CA ILE A 764 -29.03 1.14 39.01
C ILE A 764 -30.22 0.23 39.32
N GLY A 765 -29.94 -1.02 39.66
CA GLY A 765 -30.93 -2.04 40.07
C GLY A 765 -30.70 -3.37 39.37
N ASP A 766 -31.37 -4.44 39.82
CA ASP A 766 -31.25 -5.77 39.22
C ASP A 766 -32.06 -5.91 37.92
N VAL A 767 -31.46 -6.51 36.90
CA VAL A 767 -32.11 -6.92 35.64
C VAL A 767 -32.17 -8.45 35.60
N ASP A 768 -33.37 -9.00 35.43
CA ASP A 768 -33.54 -10.44 35.24
C ASP A 768 -32.92 -10.88 33.91
N GLY A 769 -32.24 -12.03 33.92
CA GLY A 769 -31.68 -12.65 32.73
C GLY A 769 -32.70 -13.41 31.87
N PHE A 770 -32.26 -13.95 30.74
CA PHE A 770 -33.04 -14.87 29.91
C PHE A 770 -32.18 -15.96 29.27
N VAL A 771 -32.82 -17.03 28.81
CA VAL A 771 -32.15 -18.18 28.17
C VAL A 771 -32.47 -18.21 26.68
N VAL A 772 -31.46 -18.44 25.86
CA VAL A 772 -31.62 -18.62 24.41
C VAL A 772 -31.26 -20.04 24.03
N TYR A 773 -32.10 -20.67 23.22
CA TYR A 773 -31.92 -22.02 22.71
C TYR A 773 -31.63 -22.00 21.21
N PHE A 774 -30.70 -22.86 20.77
CA PHE A 774 -30.30 -23.00 19.36
C PHE A 774 -30.23 -24.47 18.95
N LYS A 775 -30.79 -24.81 17.80
CA LYS A 775 -30.65 -26.14 17.18
C LYS A 775 -29.75 -26.07 15.95
N PRO A 776 -28.47 -26.51 16.03
CA PRO A 776 -27.57 -26.55 14.89
C PRO A 776 -27.98 -27.63 13.88
N PRO A 777 -27.52 -27.54 12.61
CA PRO A 777 -27.70 -28.61 11.64
C PRO A 777 -26.80 -29.81 12.00
N THR A 778 -27.17 -31.00 11.54
CA THR A 778 -26.41 -32.24 11.79
C THR A 778 -24.99 -32.24 11.21
N SER A 779 -24.68 -31.31 10.30
CA SER A 779 -23.34 -31.13 9.73
C SER A 779 -22.35 -30.44 10.68
N TRP A 780 -22.82 -29.84 11.78
CA TRP A 780 -21.94 -29.25 12.78
C TRP A 780 -21.43 -30.34 13.71
N THR A 781 -20.14 -30.69 13.55
CA THR A 781 -19.47 -31.75 14.32
C THR A 781 -18.81 -31.26 15.60
N SER A 782 -18.88 -29.96 15.89
CA SER A 782 -18.41 -29.32 17.11
C SER A 782 -19.56 -28.59 17.81
N SER A 783 -19.42 -28.36 19.13
CA SER A 783 -20.42 -27.64 19.91
C SER A 783 -20.65 -26.25 19.33
N PRO A 784 -21.90 -25.82 19.10
CA PRO A 784 -22.19 -24.48 18.59
C PRO A 784 -21.72 -23.41 19.57
N LYS A 785 -21.29 -22.28 19.01
CA LYS A 785 -20.88 -21.08 19.72
C LYS A 785 -21.89 -19.96 19.55
N ILE A 786 -21.97 -19.08 20.55
CA ILE A 786 -22.79 -17.88 20.57
C ILE A 786 -21.90 -16.65 20.75
N TYR A 787 -21.95 -15.74 19.79
CA TYR A 787 -21.32 -14.43 19.84
C TYR A 787 -22.42 -13.38 20.05
N TRP A 788 -22.19 -12.34 20.86
CA TRP A 788 -23.18 -11.31 21.14
C TRP A 788 -22.55 -9.91 21.21
N TRP A 789 -23.36 -8.89 20.96
CA TRP A 789 -23.00 -7.49 21.09
C TRP A 789 -24.23 -6.62 21.39
N ASN A 790 -24.00 -5.39 21.85
CA ASN A 790 -25.06 -4.42 22.18
C ASN A 790 -26.09 -4.99 23.18
N ALA A 791 -25.61 -5.54 24.29
CA ALA A 791 -26.47 -5.99 25.36
C ALA A 791 -27.16 -4.79 26.06
N GLU A 792 -28.45 -4.93 26.35
CA GLU A 792 -29.28 -3.91 27.02
C GLU A 792 -29.73 -4.37 28.43
N PRO A 793 -29.69 -3.52 29.48
CA PRO A 793 -29.23 -2.13 29.44
C PRO A 793 -27.79 -2.02 29.00
N SER A 794 -27.50 -1.02 28.15
CA SER A 794 -26.15 -0.75 27.66
C SER A 794 -25.13 -0.86 28.81
N GLY A 795 -24.02 -1.56 28.54
CA GLY A 795 -22.94 -1.80 29.50
C GLY A 795 -23.18 -2.90 30.54
N ALA A 796 -24.35 -3.55 30.56
CA ALA A 796 -24.63 -4.66 31.49
C ALA A 796 -23.83 -5.94 31.18
N LEU A 797 -23.44 -6.14 29.92
CA LEU A 797 -22.59 -7.23 29.46
C LEU A 797 -21.70 -6.73 28.33
N THR A 798 -20.39 -6.98 28.43
CA THR A 798 -19.44 -6.64 27.37
C THR A 798 -19.68 -7.50 26.13
N ASP A 799 -19.41 -6.95 24.96
CA ASP A 799 -19.44 -7.69 23.70
C ASP A 799 -18.52 -8.91 23.79
N ALA A 800 -18.99 -10.04 23.27
CA ALA A 800 -18.17 -11.25 23.21
C ALA A 800 -16.98 -11.03 22.26
N SER A 801 -15.85 -11.68 22.51
CA SER A 801 -14.79 -11.78 21.49
C SER A 801 -15.15 -12.86 20.49
N TRP A 802 -14.99 -12.61 19.19
CA TRP A 802 -15.20 -13.63 18.15
C TRP A 802 -14.27 -14.83 18.37
N PRO A 803 -14.74 -16.10 18.26
CA PRO A 803 -16.05 -16.56 17.77
C PRO A 803 -17.14 -16.73 18.84
N GLY A 804 -16.97 -16.15 20.02
CA GLY A 804 -17.92 -16.27 21.13
C GLY A 804 -17.77 -17.54 21.96
N GLU A 805 -18.71 -17.71 22.87
CA GLU A 805 -18.69 -18.75 23.91
C GLU A 805 -19.37 -20.04 23.47
N ASN A 806 -18.96 -21.17 24.05
CA ASN A 806 -19.61 -22.45 23.77
C ASN A 806 -21.01 -22.50 24.40
N MET A 807 -22.01 -22.93 23.63
CA MET A 807 -23.34 -23.21 24.17
C MET A 807 -23.38 -24.56 24.90
N THR A 808 -24.29 -24.72 25.84
CA THR A 808 -24.46 -25.95 26.62
C THR A 808 -25.51 -26.85 25.97
N GLU A 809 -25.17 -28.11 25.73
CA GLU A 809 -26.11 -29.08 25.17
C GLU A 809 -27.35 -29.26 26.06
N SER A 810 -28.52 -29.28 25.42
CA SER A 810 -29.84 -29.53 26.00
C SER A 810 -30.47 -30.75 25.29
N CYS A 811 -31.77 -30.97 25.40
CA CYS A 811 -32.41 -32.16 24.82
C CYS A 811 -32.71 -32.04 23.32
N ASN A 812 -32.77 -33.19 22.64
CA ASN A 812 -33.21 -33.32 21.24
C ASN A 812 -32.43 -32.44 20.24
N GLY A 813 -31.12 -32.30 20.46
CA GLY A 813 -30.21 -31.55 19.59
C GLY A 813 -30.25 -30.03 19.78
N TRP A 814 -30.96 -29.53 20.80
CA TRP A 814 -30.93 -28.12 21.17
C TRP A 814 -29.77 -27.83 22.11
N PHE A 815 -29.23 -26.62 22.02
CA PHE A 815 -28.20 -26.07 22.89
C PHE A 815 -28.73 -24.80 23.53
N SER A 816 -28.27 -24.43 24.72
CA SER A 816 -28.72 -23.24 25.44
C SER A 816 -27.56 -22.37 25.93
N TYR A 817 -27.84 -21.08 26.06
CA TYR A 817 -26.99 -20.09 26.71
C TYR A 817 -27.83 -19.15 27.57
N THR A 818 -27.39 -18.89 28.80
CA THR A 818 -28.09 -18.01 29.76
C THR A 818 -27.42 -16.65 29.80
N PHE A 819 -28.14 -15.61 29.40
CA PHE A 819 -27.74 -14.23 29.63
C PHE A 819 -28.24 -13.80 31.01
N ASN A 820 -27.34 -13.35 31.88
CA ASN A 820 -27.68 -12.83 33.21
C ASN A 820 -27.55 -11.30 33.19
N GLY A 821 -28.46 -10.57 33.85
CA GLY A 821 -28.37 -9.10 33.93
C GLY A 821 -28.65 -8.36 32.63
N VAL A 822 -29.16 -9.05 31.61
CA VAL A 822 -29.41 -8.52 30.26
C VAL A 822 -30.85 -8.77 29.88
N SER A 823 -31.52 -7.74 29.38
CA SER A 823 -32.91 -7.76 28.92
C SER A 823 -33.05 -8.03 27.41
N SER A 824 -32.05 -7.65 26.61
CA SER A 824 -31.94 -8.00 25.19
C SER A 824 -30.50 -7.91 24.69
N THR A 825 -30.15 -8.57 23.60
CA THR A 825 -28.83 -8.45 22.94
C THR A 825 -28.94 -8.79 21.46
N ASN A 826 -27.98 -8.35 20.65
CA ASN A 826 -27.73 -8.96 19.35
C ASN A 826 -26.87 -10.22 19.53
N LEU A 827 -27.03 -11.20 18.64
CA LEU A 827 -26.24 -12.44 18.66
C LEU A 827 -26.08 -13.09 17.28
N ILE A 828 -25.09 -13.96 17.18
CA ILE A 828 -24.86 -14.90 16.08
C ILE A 828 -24.58 -16.29 16.67
N PHE A 829 -25.15 -17.33 16.06
CA PHE A 829 -24.73 -18.72 16.30
C PHE A 829 -23.72 -19.16 15.23
N ASN A 830 -22.60 -19.76 15.62
CA ASN A 830 -21.55 -20.20 14.69
C ASN A 830 -20.88 -21.52 15.12
N ASN A 831 -20.17 -22.17 14.19
CA ASN A 831 -19.47 -23.44 14.44
C ASN A 831 -17.96 -23.28 14.76
N GLY A 832 -17.48 -22.05 14.98
CA GLY A 832 -16.06 -21.74 15.18
C GLY A 832 -15.14 -22.00 13.98
N SER A 833 -15.68 -22.46 12.84
CA SER A 833 -14.94 -22.88 11.64
C SER A 833 -15.50 -22.26 10.34
N GLY A 834 -16.19 -21.12 10.46
CA GLY A 834 -16.62 -20.28 9.33
C GLY A 834 -18.10 -20.38 8.91
N LEU A 835 -18.92 -21.28 9.49
CA LEU A 835 -20.38 -21.28 9.28
C LEU A 835 -21.10 -20.56 10.41
N GLN A 836 -22.06 -19.69 10.07
CA GLN A 836 -22.79 -18.85 11.03
C GLN A 836 -24.19 -18.47 10.56
N THR A 837 -25.04 -18.01 11.48
CA THR A 837 -26.32 -17.34 11.17
C THR A 837 -26.10 -15.92 10.65
N ALA A 838 -27.15 -15.28 10.15
CA ALA A 838 -27.18 -13.82 10.04
C ALA A 838 -27.21 -13.17 11.43
N ASP A 839 -27.08 -11.85 11.48
CA ASP A 839 -27.24 -11.07 12.72
C ASP A 839 -28.66 -11.21 13.25
N LEU A 840 -28.79 -11.66 14.50
CA LEU A 840 -30.06 -11.85 15.18
C LEU A 840 -30.17 -10.88 16.36
N THR A 841 -31.40 -10.52 16.72
CA THR A 841 -31.69 -9.78 17.96
C THR A 841 -32.65 -10.60 18.81
N VAL A 842 -32.40 -10.67 20.10
CA VAL A 842 -33.21 -11.45 21.05
C VAL A 842 -33.55 -10.65 22.29
N SER A 843 -34.76 -10.86 22.79
CA SER A 843 -35.24 -10.33 24.07
C SER A 843 -36.09 -11.39 24.76
N GLY A 844 -35.69 -11.84 25.94
CA GLY A 844 -36.39 -12.90 26.67
C GLY A 844 -36.16 -14.32 26.13
N GLU A 845 -36.80 -15.30 26.77
CA GLU A 845 -36.61 -16.71 26.44
C GLU A 845 -37.03 -17.02 25.00
N SER A 846 -36.10 -17.55 24.20
CA SER A 846 -36.27 -17.68 22.73
C SER A 846 -35.60 -18.94 22.17
N TYR A 847 -36.12 -19.46 21.05
CA TYR A 847 -35.72 -20.73 20.44
C TYR A 847 -35.44 -20.54 18.94
N TYR A 848 -34.21 -20.73 18.48
CA TYR A 848 -33.81 -20.57 17.07
C TYR A 848 -33.41 -21.92 16.43
N GLU A 849 -34.00 -22.25 15.28
CA GLU A 849 -33.70 -23.50 14.56
C GLU A 849 -33.00 -23.20 13.22
N TRP A 850 -31.84 -23.85 13.01
CA TRP A 850 -31.02 -23.62 11.81
C TRP A 850 -31.72 -24.00 10.51
N ASP A 851 -32.32 -25.19 10.44
CA ASP A 851 -32.90 -25.74 9.21
C ASP A 851 -34.07 -24.89 8.69
N SER A 852 -34.79 -24.21 9.59
CA SER A 852 -35.86 -23.26 9.24
C SER A 852 -35.40 -21.80 9.18
N MET A 853 -34.15 -21.52 9.57
CA MET A 853 -33.56 -20.17 9.67
C MET A 853 -34.47 -19.17 10.38
N SER A 854 -35.11 -19.59 11.48
CA SER A 854 -36.14 -18.79 12.14
C SER A 854 -36.25 -19.03 13.64
N TRP A 855 -36.79 -18.03 14.33
CA TRP A 855 -37.27 -18.18 15.70
C TRP A 855 -38.57 -19.00 15.71
N VAL A 856 -38.60 -20.08 16.49
CA VAL A 856 -39.74 -21.01 16.60
C VAL A 856 -40.42 -20.90 17.96
N SER A 857 -41.68 -21.34 18.05
CA SER A 857 -42.35 -21.49 19.35
C SER A 857 -41.70 -22.58 20.19
N ASN A 858 -41.73 -22.46 21.52
CA ASN A 858 -41.13 -23.43 22.47
C ASN A 858 -41.39 -24.89 22.01
N PRO A 859 -40.34 -25.64 21.61
CA PRO A 859 -40.47 -26.97 21.04
C PRO A 859 -40.62 -28.08 22.11
N GLY A 860 -40.88 -27.72 23.38
CA GLY A 860 -41.11 -28.68 24.46
C GLY A 860 -39.84 -29.19 25.12
N ILE A 861 -38.84 -28.31 25.30
CA ILE A 861 -37.52 -28.65 25.91
C ILE A 861 -37.62 -28.89 27.44
N SER A 862 -38.83 -29.00 28.00
CA SER A 862 -39.10 -29.35 29.41
C SER A 862 -39.24 -30.85 29.66
N GLN A 863 -39.10 -31.69 28.64
CA GLN A 863 -39.10 -33.16 28.76
C GLN A 863 -37.72 -33.68 29.13
N PRO A 864 -37.62 -34.82 29.84
CA PRO A 864 -36.33 -35.43 30.14
C PRO A 864 -35.65 -35.95 28.87
N CYS A 865 -34.35 -35.70 28.74
CA CYS A 865 -33.48 -36.34 27.77
C CYS A 865 -33.35 -37.82 28.13
N LEU A 866 -33.55 -38.73 27.17
CA LEU A 866 -33.16 -40.14 27.30
C LEU A 866 -32.04 -40.42 26.29
N THR A 867 -31.08 -41.25 26.67
CA THR A 867 -30.02 -41.75 25.79
C THR A 867 -29.86 -43.25 26.00
N ILE A 868 -29.52 -43.97 24.94
CA ILE A 868 -29.18 -45.40 24.96
C ILE A 868 -27.77 -45.55 24.37
N SER A 869 -26.81 -46.02 25.17
CA SER A 869 -25.40 -46.10 24.79
C SER A 869 -24.77 -47.45 25.14
N PRO A 870 -24.02 -48.10 24.23
CA PRO A 870 -23.79 -47.69 22.85
C PRO A 870 -25.07 -47.83 22.01
N SER A 871 -25.18 -47.11 20.89
CA SER A 871 -26.28 -47.31 19.92
C SER A 871 -26.28 -48.75 19.36
N GLY A 872 -27.44 -49.19 18.87
CA GLY A 872 -27.63 -50.49 18.27
C GLY A 872 -26.72 -50.72 17.07
N ASN A 873 -26.05 -51.87 17.05
CA ASN A 873 -25.15 -52.27 15.97
C ASN A 873 -25.07 -53.79 15.86
N THR A 874 -24.30 -54.28 14.89
CA THR A 874 -23.96 -55.70 14.73
C THR A 874 -22.67 -56.03 15.47
N PHE A 875 -22.71 -57.08 16.27
CA PHE A 875 -21.61 -57.58 17.09
C PHE A 875 -21.27 -59.01 16.70
N ALA A 876 -20.04 -59.45 16.98
CA ALA A 876 -19.64 -60.83 16.73
C ALA A 876 -20.43 -61.79 17.66
N ASN A 877 -20.92 -62.89 17.09
CA ASN A 877 -21.62 -63.93 17.85
C ASN A 877 -20.78 -64.44 19.04
N GLY A 878 -21.38 -64.46 20.24
CA GLY A 878 -20.71 -64.79 21.51
C GLY A 878 -20.13 -63.61 22.30
N SER A 879 -20.22 -62.39 21.76
CA SER A 879 -19.86 -61.15 22.49
C SER A 879 -20.94 -60.76 23.52
N GLN A 880 -20.56 -59.93 24.49
CA GLN A 880 -21.47 -59.28 25.42
C GLN A 880 -21.41 -57.76 25.21
N VAL A 881 -22.57 -57.10 25.18
CA VAL A 881 -22.69 -55.64 25.06
C VAL A 881 -23.42 -55.09 26.28
N ASP A 882 -22.76 -54.20 27.01
CA ASP A 882 -23.35 -53.49 28.14
C ASP A 882 -23.98 -52.19 27.63
N VAL A 883 -25.32 -52.16 27.58
CA VAL A 883 -26.14 -51.05 27.08
C VAL A 883 -26.67 -50.24 28.24
N THR A 884 -26.17 -49.02 28.41
CA THR A 884 -26.62 -48.06 29.41
C THR A 884 -27.70 -47.15 28.84
N LEU A 885 -28.86 -47.13 29.50
CA LEU A 885 -29.91 -46.16 29.29
C LEU A 885 -29.71 -45.07 30.34
N GLU A 886 -29.57 -43.82 29.93
CA GLU A 886 -29.37 -42.69 30.85
C GLU A 886 -30.34 -41.56 30.53
N ALA A 887 -30.97 -41.00 31.54
CA ALA A 887 -31.89 -39.89 31.42
C ALA A 887 -31.56 -38.73 32.36
N THR A 888 -31.59 -37.53 31.79
CA THR A 888 -31.28 -36.26 32.45
C THR A 888 -32.40 -35.25 32.18
N ASP A 889 -32.58 -34.30 33.08
CA ASP A 889 -33.53 -33.21 32.92
C ASP A 889 -32.98 -32.01 33.70
N THR A 890 -32.91 -30.85 33.05
CA THR A 890 -32.32 -29.63 33.60
C THR A 890 -33.23 -28.94 34.61
N THR A 891 -34.54 -29.18 34.52
CA THR A 891 -35.55 -28.50 35.34
C THR A 891 -36.07 -29.41 36.47
N PHE A 892 -36.19 -30.70 36.19
CA PHE A 892 -36.77 -31.70 37.10
C PHE A 892 -35.79 -32.87 37.32
N PRO A 893 -34.84 -32.74 38.26
CA PRO A 893 -33.79 -33.72 38.44
C PRO A 893 -34.35 -35.10 38.81
N ASN A 894 -33.69 -36.15 38.33
CA ASN A 894 -34.02 -37.57 38.53
C ASN A 894 -35.23 -38.11 37.72
N PRO A 895 -35.23 -38.01 36.38
CA PRO A 895 -36.29 -38.61 35.57
C PRO A 895 -36.29 -40.15 35.66
N THR A 896 -37.46 -40.76 35.53
CA THR A 896 -37.64 -42.22 35.57
C THR A 896 -37.69 -42.78 34.15
N ILE A 897 -36.80 -43.71 33.83
CA ILE A 897 -36.73 -44.44 32.55
C ILE A 897 -37.65 -45.65 32.61
N TYR A 898 -38.46 -45.88 31.59
CA TYR A 898 -39.28 -47.06 31.37
C TYR A 898 -38.83 -47.77 30.09
N TYR A 899 -38.57 -49.07 30.14
CA TYR A 899 -37.96 -49.79 29.01
C TYR A 899 -38.48 -51.23 28.81
N THR A 900 -38.26 -51.76 27.61
CA THR A 900 -38.51 -53.14 27.18
C THR A 900 -37.32 -53.65 26.36
N THR A 901 -37.13 -54.97 26.32
CA THR A 901 -36.05 -55.62 25.55
C THR A 901 -36.57 -56.62 24.52
N ASP A 902 -37.89 -56.67 24.32
CA ASP A 902 -38.57 -57.57 23.37
C ASP A 902 -39.13 -56.84 22.14
N GLY A 903 -38.82 -55.54 22.01
CA GLY A 903 -39.30 -54.68 20.92
C GLY A 903 -40.73 -54.14 21.08
N THR A 904 -41.45 -54.48 22.16
CA THR A 904 -42.75 -53.87 22.46
C THR A 904 -42.58 -52.43 22.96
N ASN A 905 -43.56 -51.55 22.76
CA ASN A 905 -43.43 -50.17 23.24
C ASN A 905 -43.55 -50.13 24.78
N PRO A 906 -42.61 -49.49 25.49
CA PRO A 906 -42.69 -49.31 26.94
C PRO A 906 -43.91 -48.48 27.37
N THR A 907 -44.44 -48.77 28.55
CA THR A 907 -45.52 -48.03 29.22
C THR A 907 -45.09 -47.71 30.66
N LEU A 908 -45.89 -46.92 31.40
CA LEU A 908 -45.63 -46.68 32.83
C LEU A 908 -45.70 -47.95 33.71
N GLY A 909 -46.14 -49.09 33.16
CA GLY A 909 -46.09 -50.41 33.80
C GLY A 909 -44.91 -51.29 33.38
N SER A 910 -44.05 -50.84 32.46
CA SER A 910 -42.85 -51.54 32.03
C SER A 910 -41.75 -51.50 33.11
N ALA A 911 -40.68 -52.28 32.92
CA ALA A 911 -39.52 -52.21 33.81
C ALA A 911 -38.95 -50.78 33.83
N SER A 912 -38.53 -50.28 34.99
CA SER A 912 -38.09 -48.90 35.14
C SER A 912 -36.89 -48.72 36.06
N SER A 913 -36.18 -47.61 35.86
CA SER A 913 -35.05 -47.17 36.69
C SER A 913 -35.00 -45.64 36.77
N ILE A 914 -34.49 -45.10 37.88
CA ILE A 914 -34.29 -43.65 38.02
C ILE A 914 -32.95 -43.29 37.40
N SER A 915 -32.95 -42.32 36.48
CA SER A 915 -31.81 -41.71 35.79
C SER A 915 -30.88 -42.61 34.99
N THR A 916 -30.60 -43.85 35.39
CA THR A 916 -29.72 -44.72 34.62
C THR A 916 -30.00 -46.20 34.87
N ILE A 917 -29.74 -47.04 33.87
CA ILE A 917 -29.71 -48.51 33.99
C ILE A 917 -28.81 -49.13 32.91
N THR A 918 -28.03 -50.15 33.27
CA THR A 918 -27.23 -50.93 32.32
C THR A 918 -27.87 -52.31 32.07
N LEU A 919 -28.15 -52.61 30.80
CA LEU A 919 -28.65 -53.89 30.28
C LEU A 919 -27.48 -54.68 29.70
N ASN A 920 -27.35 -55.96 30.05
CA ASN A 920 -26.29 -56.82 29.54
C ASN A 920 -26.88 -57.69 28.41
N LEU A 921 -26.50 -57.43 27.16
CA LEU A 921 -27.05 -58.10 25.97
C LEU A 921 -26.05 -59.10 25.38
N THR A 922 -26.48 -60.33 25.14
CA THR A 922 -25.64 -61.41 24.59
C THR A 922 -26.23 -62.08 23.35
N ALA A 923 -27.35 -61.55 22.84
CA ALA A 923 -28.07 -62.05 21.68
C ALA A 923 -28.87 -60.92 21.05
N THR A 924 -29.33 -61.12 19.81
CA THR A 924 -30.07 -60.09 19.08
C THR A 924 -31.27 -59.59 19.88
N THR A 925 -31.27 -58.31 20.24
CA THR A 925 -32.22 -57.71 21.18
C THR A 925 -32.67 -56.34 20.66
N THR A 926 -33.96 -56.05 20.76
CA THR A 926 -34.52 -54.72 20.49
C THR A 926 -34.86 -54.04 21.80
N VAL A 927 -34.10 -53.02 22.17
CA VAL A 927 -34.35 -52.19 23.35
C VAL A 927 -35.25 -51.03 22.97
N LYS A 928 -36.34 -50.80 23.71
CA LYS A 928 -37.13 -49.57 23.60
C LYS A 928 -37.29 -48.92 24.95
N ALA A 929 -37.16 -47.59 25.03
CA ALA A 929 -37.26 -46.86 26.29
C ALA A 929 -37.79 -45.43 26.14
N PHE A 930 -38.46 -44.90 27.16
CA PHE A 930 -38.73 -43.45 27.32
C PHE A 930 -38.48 -43.03 28.77
N ALA A 931 -38.23 -41.76 29.02
CA ALA A 931 -38.09 -41.21 30.37
C ALA A 931 -39.26 -40.28 30.72
N GLN A 932 -39.66 -40.23 31.99
CA GLN A 932 -40.67 -39.30 32.51
C GLN A 932 -40.12 -38.53 33.71
N ASN A 933 -40.24 -37.20 33.71
CA ASN A 933 -39.81 -36.36 34.81
C ASN A 933 -40.89 -36.25 35.91
N SER A 934 -40.56 -35.60 37.04
CA SER A 934 -41.50 -35.47 38.17
C SER A 934 -42.72 -34.60 37.88
N ASN A 935 -42.70 -33.81 36.81
CA ASN A 935 -43.83 -32.99 36.36
C ASN A 935 -44.82 -33.79 35.47
N GLY A 936 -44.45 -35.01 35.09
CA GLY A 936 -45.26 -35.90 34.25
C GLY A 936 -44.94 -35.80 32.75
N ASP A 937 -44.00 -34.94 32.36
CA ASP A 937 -43.57 -34.80 30.97
C ASP A 937 -42.67 -35.99 30.59
N SER A 938 -42.94 -36.59 29.44
CA SER A 938 -42.26 -37.80 28.96
C SER A 938 -41.48 -37.52 27.68
N SER A 939 -40.29 -38.11 27.56
CA SER A 939 -39.52 -38.15 26.32
C SER A 939 -40.24 -38.99 25.25
N ASP A 940 -39.80 -38.85 24.00
CA ASP A 940 -40.13 -39.83 22.96
C ASP A 940 -39.56 -41.23 23.29
N ILE A 941 -40.18 -42.27 22.73
CA ILE A 941 -39.68 -43.64 22.83
C ILE A 941 -38.48 -43.81 21.89
N GLN A 942 -37.29 -44.03 22.45
CA GLN A 942 -36.11 -44.46 21.70
C GLN A 942 -36.12 -45.96 21.46
N THR A 943 -35.60 -46.38 20.30
CA THR A 943 -35.53 -47.79 19.88
C THR A 943 -34.13 -48.09 19.36
N GLU A 944 -33.45 -49.08 19.93
CA GLU A 944 -32.15 -49.55 19.48
C GLU A 944 -32.18 -51.05 19.21
N ILE A 945 -31.50 -51.50 18.15
CA ILE A 945 -31.42 -52.90 17.75
C ILE A 945 -29.96 -53.35 17.81
N TYR A 946 -29.68 -54.32 18.67
CA TYR A 946 -28.36 -54.96 18.78
C TYR A 946 -28.45 -56.32 18.10
N THR A 947 -27.63 -56.57 17.09
CA THR A 947 -27.63 -57.80 16.28
C THR A 947 -26.33 -58.58 16.53
N PHE A 948 -26.36 -59.91 16.55
CA PHE A 948 -25.15 -60.74 16.76
C PHE A 948 -24.97 -61.76 15.62
N GLU A 949 -23.87 -61.67 14.85
CA GLU A 949 -23.61 -62.45 13.61
C GLU A 949 -22.10 -62.85 13.46
N ASP A 950 -21.75 -63.70 12.48
CA ASP A 950 -20.37 -64.17 12.20
C ASP A 950 -19.65 -63.25 11.16
N LEU A 951 -18.37 -62.87 11.36
CA LEU A 951 -17.61 -61.86 10.55
C LEU A 951 -16.39 -62.40 9.76
N ASN A 952 -15.86 -61.62 8.78
CA ASN A 952 -14.84 -62.02 7.77
C ASN A 952 -13.35 -61.95 8.21
N THR A 953 -12.41 -62.32 7.31
CA THR A 953 -10.94 -62.19 7.45
C THR A 953 -10.33 -61.52 6.22
N ILE A 954 -9.46 -60.51 6.41
CA ILE A 954 -8.85 -59.69 5.36
C ILE A 954 -7.32 -59.77 5.43
N THR A 955 -6.63 -60.01 4.31
CA THR A 955 -5.16 -60.00 4.21
C THR A 955 -4.66 -58.93 3.23
N VAL A 956 -3.78 -58.06 3.69
CA VAL A 956 -3.16 -57.01 2.86
C VAL A 956 -1.72 -57.40 2.47
N TYR A 957 -1.32 -57.08 1.24
CA TYR A 957 -0.05 -57.42 0.62
C TYR A 957 0.64 -56.18 0.05
N PHE A 958 1.95 -56.04 0.29
CA PHE A 958 2.72 -54.86 -0.11
C PHE A 958 4.09 -55.23 -0.69
N LYS A 959 4.43 -54.63 -1.84
CA LYS A 959 5.76 -54.71 -2.45
C LYS A 959 6.51 -53.38 -2.29
N PRO A 960 7.48 -53.30 -1.37
CA PRO A 960 8.24 -52.07 -1.11
C PRO A 960 9.20 -51.73 -2.27
N PRO A 961 9.65 -50.48 -2.41
CA PRO A 961 10.72 -50.15 -3.33
C PRO A 961 12.05 -50.73 -2.87
N THR A 962 12.97 -50.98 -3.81
CA THR A 962 14.31 -51.51 -3.51
C THR A 962 15.17 -50.58 -2.65
N SER A 963 14.79 -49.31 -2.52
CA SER A 963 15.45 -48.32 -1.64
C SER A 963 15.12 -48.51 -0.16
N TRP A 964 14.09 -49.28 0.20
CA TRP A 964 13.77 -49.55 1.60
C TRP A 964 14.67 -50.66 2.14
N ALA A 965 15.61 -50.27 3.00
CA ALA A 965 16.61 -51.17 3.58
C ALA A 965 16.06 -52.08 4.70
N ALA A 966 14.83 -51.83 5.18
CA ALA A 966 14.17 -52.58 6.24
C ALA A 966 12.80 -53.13 5.77
N PRO A 967 12.28 -54.21 6.38
CA PRO A 967 10.95 -54.73 6.09
C PRO A 967 9.86 -53.65 6.29
N PRO A 968 8.85 -53.60 5.42
CA PRO A 968 7.79 -52.61 5.52
C PRO A 968 6.86 -52.85 6.72
N LYS A 969 6.25 -51.76 7.20
CA LYS A 969 5.23 -51.74 8.25
C LYS A 969 3.85 -51.43 7.70
N VAL A 970 2.81 -51.89 8.38
CA VAL A 970 1.40 -51.53 8.14
C VAL A 970 0.82 -50.83 9.37
N TYR A 971 0.33 -49.62 9.16
CA TYR A 971 -0.46 -48.85 10.12
C TYR A 971 -1.94 -48.95 9.71
N TRP A 972 -2.88 -48.98 10.65
CA TRP A 972 -4.32 -49.16 10.38
C TRP A 972 -5.23 -48.49 11.41
N TRP A 973 -6.44 -48.14 10.97
CA TRP A 973 -7.47 -47.53 11.82
C TRP A 973 -8.89 -47.80 11.27
N ASN A 974 -9.89 -47.54 12.11
CA ASN A 974 -11.32 -47.67 11.81
C ASN A 974 -11.69 -49.04 11.18
N PRO A 975 -11.50 -50.16 11.90
CA PRO A 975 -12.00 -51.43 11.45
C PRO A 975 -13.53 -51.47 11.56
N GLU A 976 -14.17 -52.14 10.61
CA GLU A 976 -15.61 -52.35 10.56
C GLU A 976 -15.93 -53.82 10.83
N PRO A 977 -16.92 -54.15 11.68
CA PRO A 977 -17.69 -53.24 12.54
C PRO A 977 -16.82 -52.48 13.53
N SER A 978 -17.22 -51.27 13.92
CA SER A 978 -16.41 -50.42 14.80
C SER A 978 -16.04 -51.16 16.10
N ASN A 979 -14.77 -51.08 16.50
CA ASN A 979 -14.15 -51.80 17.63
C ASN A 979 -13.95 -53.31 17.46
N SER A 980 -14.25 -53.88 16.28
CA SER A 980 -13.95 -55.29 15.97
C SER A 980 -12.45 -55.62 16.02
N TRP A 981 -11.59 -54.61 15.79
CA TRP A 981 -10.14 -54.72 15.90
C TRP A 981 -9.57 -53.46 16.57
N PRO A 982 -8.48 -53.54 17.35
CA PRO A 982 -7.85 -52.34 17.91
C PRO A 982 -7.13 -51.57 16.80
N SER A 983 -7.29 -50.24 16.75
CA SER A 983 -6.46 -49.37 15.91
C SER A 983 -5.01 -49.40 16.40
N THR A 984 -4.05 -49.29 15.48
CA THR A 984 -2.62 -49.30 15.85
C THR A 984 -2.09 -47.88 16.04
N SER A 985 -0.90 -47.76 16.63
CA SER A 985 -0.18 -46.49 16.79
C SER A 985 0.92 -46.38 15.74
N TRP A 986 1.18 -45.16 15.26
CA TRP A 986 2.22 -44.93 14.26
C TRP A 986 3.61 -45.36 14.76
N PRO A 987 4.46 -46.03 13.96
CA PRO A 987 4.34 -46.33 12.53
C PRO A 987 3.68 -47.69 12.19
N GLY A 988 2.99 -48.32 13.13
CA GLY A 988 2.33 -49.61 12.92
C GLY A 988 3.26 -50.82 13.04
N GLU A 989 2.72 -51.98 12.65
CA GLU A 989 3.35 -53.30 12.87
C GLU A 989 4.16 -53.77 11.66
N ASN A 990 5.17 -54.61 11.91
CA ASN A 990 6.00 -55.17 10.84
C ASN A 990 5.21 -56.18 10.00
N MET A 991 5.31 -56.07 8.67
CA MET A 991 4.74 -57.07 7.76
C MET A 991 5.65 -58.29 7.62
N THR A 992 5.04 -59.43 7.29
CA THR A 992 5.75 -60.71 7.11
C THR A 992 6.03 -61.00 5.64
N LEU A 993 7.18 -61.58 5.29
CA LEU A 993 7.50 -61.92 3.89
C LEU A 993 6.52 -62.99 3.37
N HIS A 994 5.85 -62.71 2.26
CA HIS A 994 4.94 -63.63 1.58
C HIS A 994 5.67 -64.48 0.52
N ASP A 995 6.47 -63.84 -0.33
CA ASP A 995 7.33 -64.49 -1.33
C ASP A 995 8.62 -63.67 -1.57
N SER A 996 9.36 -63.89 -2.66
CA SER A 996 10.62 -63.18 -2.91
C SER A 996 10.49 -61.66 -3.08
N GLU A 997 9.29 -61.13 -3.32
CA GLU A 997 9.06 -59.72 -3.62
C GLU A 997 7.97 -59.07 -2.74
N TRP A 998 7.03 -59.83 -2.20
CA TRP A 998 5.85 -59.30 -1.48
C TRP A 998 5.88 -59.59 0.02
N TYR A 999 5.32 -58.66 0.80
CA TYR A 999 5.05 -58.79 2.24
C TYR A 999 3.54 -58.82 2.50
N LYS A 1000 3.09 -59.38 3.64
CA LYS A 1000 1.68 -59.48 4.01
C LYS A 1000 1.38 -59.26 5.50
N TYR A 1001 0.13 -58.89 5.79
CA TYR A 1001 -0.47 -58.80 7.13
C TYR A 1001 -1.96 -59.18 7.11
N THR A 1002 -2.46 -59.91 8.13
CA THR A 1002 -3.84 -60.44 8.16
C THR A 1002 -4.62 -59.92 9.37
N PHE A 1003 -5.85 -59.46 9.12
CA PHE A 1003 -6.86 -59.03 10.08
C PHE A 1003 -8.00 -60.06 10.12
N THR A 1004 -8.48 -60.44 11.29
CA THR A 1004 -9.58 -61.41 11.46
C THR A 1004 -10.79 -60.77 12.13
N SER A 1005 -11.98 -61.30 11.88
CA SER A 1005 -13.24 -60.82 12.49
C SER A 1005 -13.57 -59.37 12.14
N ILE A 1006 -13.21 -58.94 10.93
CA ILE A 1006 -13.51 -57.62 10.38
C ILE A 1006 -14.08 -57.76 8.96
N ASP A 1007 -14.88 -56.78 8.55
CA ASP A 1007 -15.42 -56.62 7.20
C ASP A 1007 -14.69 -55.54 6.40
N ALA A 1008 -14.10 -54.53 7.06
CA ALA A 1008 -13.24 -53.56 6.40
C ALA A 1008 -12.26 -52.87 7.35
N ILE A 1009 -11.22 -52.22 6.81
CA ILE A 1009 -10.21 -51.47 7.59
C ILE A 1009 -9.44 -50.47 6.71
N ASN A 1010 -9.00 -49.35 7.29
CA ASN A 1010 -8.06 -48.43 6.63
C ASN A 1010 -6.61 -48.82 6.95
N VAL A 1011 -5.70 -48.71 5.98
CA VAL A 1011 -4.28 -49.07 6.13
C VAL A 1011 -3.32 -48.09 5.42
N ILE A 1012 -2.09 -47.96 5.93
CA ILE A 1012 -0.94 -47.29 5.29
C ILE A 1012 0.28 -48.21 5.36
N PHE A 1013 1.03 -48.33 4.26
CA PHE A 1013 2.33 -49.00 4.25
C PHE A 1013 3.48 -47.99 4.38
N ASN A 1014 4.45 -48.24 5.26
CA ASN A 1014 5.56 -47.31 5.53
C ASN A 1014 6.87 -48.02 5.88
N ASN A 1015 7.98 -47.28 5.87
CA ASN A 1015 9.31 -47.78 6.23
C ASN A 1015 9.74 -47.51 7.69
N GLY A 1016 8.83 -47.01 8.53
CA GLY A 1016 9.07 -46.64 9.93
C GLY A 1016 9.38 -45.16 10.16
N SER A 1017 9.51 -44.33 9.11
CA SER A 1017 9.70 -42.88 9.19
C SER A 1017 8.53 -42.12 8.55
N GLY A 1018 8.19 -40.94 9.07
CA GLY A 1018 7.10 -40.11 8.51
C GLY A 1018 7.48 -39.43 7.17
N GLY A 1019 6.46 -39.18 6.33
CA GLY A 1019 6.58 -38.40 5.07
C GLY A 1019 5.91 -39.09 3.87
N VAL A 1020 4.77 -38.55 3.41
CA VAL A 1020 3.96 -39.07 2.29
C VAL A 1020 4.75 -39.06 0.98
N GLY A 1021 4.70 -40.17 0.22
CA GLY A 1021 5.31 -40.27 -1.12
C GLY A 1021 6.82 -40.55 -1.15
N THR A 1022 7.52 -40.40 -0.02
CA THR A 1022 8.95 -40.75 0.11
C THR A 1022 9.18 -41.92 1.07
N ASN A 1023 8.42 -41.99 2.16
CA ASN A 1023 8.59 -42.99 3.23
C ASN A 1023 7.31 -43.75 3.62
N GLN A 1024 6.15 -43.37 3.07
CA GLN A 1024 4.86 -44.05 3.27
C GLN A 1024 3.91 -43.89 2.07
N THR A 1025 2.91 -44.77 1.97
CA THR A 1025 1.81 -44.67 0.99
C THR A 1025 0.80 -43.60 1.37
N GLU A 1026 -0.10 -43.28 0.45
CA GLU A 1026 -1.39 -42.66 0.78
C GLU A 1026 -2.25 -43.58 1.67
N ASP A 1027 -3.34 -43.04 2.21
CA ASP A 1027 -4.32 -43.78 2.99
C ASP A 1027 -5.09 -44.76 2.09
N LEU A 1028 -5.11 -46.04 2.47
CA LEU A 1028 -5.75 -47.12 1.72
C LEU A 1028 -6.92 -47.70 2.50
N TYR A 1029 -7.90 -48.24 1.79
CA TYR A 1029 -9.06 -48.91 2.36
C TYR A 1029 -9.11 -50.37 1.88
N ALA A 1030 -9.33 -51.29 2.81
CA ALA A 1030 -9.40 -52.73 2.56
C ALA A 1030 -10.69 -53.31 3.15
N ASP A 1031 -11.65 -53.63 2.30
CA ASP A 1031 -12.88 -54.41 2.59
C ASP A 1031 -12.75 -55.89 2.15
N SER A 1032 -11.58 -56.24 1.63
CA SER A 1032 -11.19 -57.56 1.14
C SER A 1032 -9.67 -57.61 1.01
N ASP A 1033 -9.09 -58.76 0.60
CA ASP A 1033 -7.65 -58.89 0.41
C ASP A 1033 -7.09 -57.82 -0.56
N LEU A 1034 -6.16 -56.98 -0.09
CA LEU A 1034 -5.60 -55.82 -0.81
C LEU A 1034 -4.16 -56.10 -1.28
N TRP A 1035 -3.79 -55.73 -2.51
CA TRP A 1035 -2.41 -55.80 -3.02
C TRP A 1035 -1.91 -54.43 -3.52
N TYR A 1036 -0.74 -53.98 -3.05
CA TYR A 1036 -0.18 -52.66 -3.35
C TYR A 1036 1.31 -52.71 -3.71
N GLU A 1037 1.70 -52.19 -4.88
CA GLU A 1037 3.11 -52.09 -5.31
C GLU A 1037 3.59 -50.64 -5.31
N TRP A 1038 4.75 -50.38 -4.70
CA TRP A 1038 5.29 -49.04 -4.56
C TRP A 1038 5.61 -48.38 -5.92
N GLY A 1039 5.18 -47.13 -6.07
CA GLY A 1039 5.38 -46.34 -7.30
C GLY A 1039 4.38 -46.65 -8.42
N THR A 1040 3.57 -47.71 -8.31
CA THR A 1040 2.47 -48.02 -9.24
C THR A 1040 1.08 -47.84 -8.63
N GLY A 1041 1.00 -47.69 -7.30
CA GLY A 1041 -0.25 -47.49 -6.56
C GLY A 1041 -1.00 -48.80 -6.29
N THR A 1042 -2.25 -48.67 -5.84
CA THR A 1042 -3.14 -49.82 -5.58
C THR A 1042 -3.41 -50.56 -6.88
N LEU A 1043 -2.93 -51.81 -6.97
CA LEU A 1043 -3.25 -52.69 -8.09
C LEU A 1043 -4.63 -53.31 -7.85
N SER A 1044 -5.66 -52.48 -8.03
CA SER A 1044 -7.04 -52.90 -7.84
C SER A 1044 -7.54 -53.70 -9.04
N THR A 1045 -7.99 -54.93 -8.80
CA THR A 1045 -8.91 -55.64 -9.69
C THR A 1045 -10.36 -55.39 -9.28
N ASN A 1046 -10.82 -54.13 -9.22
CA ASN A 1046 -12.24 -53.86 -9.04
C ASN A 1046 -12.98 -53.98 -10.37
N VAL A 1047 -13.19 -55.23 -10.79
CA VAL A 1047 -14.21 -55.63 -11.76
C VAL A 1047 -15.22 -56.46 -11.00
N ALA A 1048 -16.32 -55.82 -10.61
CA ALA A 1048 -17.59 -56.41 -10.19
C ALA A 1048 -17.50 -57.84 -9.63
N GLU A 1049 -17.17 -57.97 -8.34
CA GLU A 1049 -17.46 -59.20 -7.63
C GLU A 1049 -18.98 -59.30 -7.39
N ASN A 1050 -19.67 -59.82 -8.40
CA ASN A 1050 -20.71 -60.80 -8.14
C ASN A 1050 -20.06 -62.18 -8.32
N ASN A 1051 -19.64 -62.79 -7.20
CA ASN A 1051 -19.33 -64.23 -7.02
C ASN A 1051 -18.64 -64.95 -8.19
N ASN A 1052 -17.32 -64.76 -8.36
CA ASN A 1052 -16.50 -65.61 -9.22
C ASN A 1052 -15.26 -66.15 -8.46
N HIS A 1053 -15.12 -67.48 -8.40
CA HIS A 1053 -14.04 -68.20 -7.69
C HIS A 1053 -12.64 -68.13 -8.35
N PHE A 1054 -12.30 -67.04 -9.05
CA PHE A 1054 -10.99 -66.88 -9.70
C PHE A 1054 -10.56 -65.41 -9.83
N LYS A 1055 -9.24 -65.18 -9.79
CA LYS A 1055 -8.56 -63.88 -9.92
C LYS A 1055 -7.54 -63.90 -11.06
N ILE A 1056 -7.26 -62.74 -11.65
CA ILE A 1056 -6.22 -62.56 -12.66
C ILE A 1056 -5.24 -61.47 -12.25
N TYR A 1057 -3.93 -61.69 -12.42
CA TYR A 1057 -2.92 -60.70 -12.05
C TYR A 1057 -1.59 -60.88 -12.80
N PRO A 1058 -0.77 -59.82 -12.94
CA PRO A 1058 -1.13 -58.42 -12.68
C PRO A 1058 -2.17 -57.96 -13.72
N ASN A 1059 -3.06 -57.04 -13.33
CA ASN A 1059 -4.01 -56.42 -14.25
C ASN A 1059 -4.16 -54.95 -13.82
N PRO A 1060 -3.43 -53.99 -14.44
CA PRO A 1060 -2.89 -54.06 -15.80
C PRO A 1060 -1.69 -55.01 -16.00
N VAL A 1061 -1.65 -55.70 -17.14
CA VAL A 1061 -0.65 -56.73 -17.48
C VAL A 1061 0.32 -56.25 -18.54
N ILE A 1062 1.63 -56.40 -18.34
CA ILE A 1062 2.63 -55.95 -19.32
C ILE A 1062 3.08 -57.05 -20.27
N GLN A 1063 3.17 -58.30 -19.83
CA GLN A 1063 3.57 -59.41 -20.70
C GLN A 1063 2.71 -60.65 -20.49
N LYS A 1064 2.69 -61.14 -19.25
CA LYS A 1064 2.02 -62.39 -18.87
C LYS A 1064 0.98 -62.14 -17.80
N LEU A 1065 -0.23 -62.62 -18.06
CA LEU A 1065 -1.33 -62.60 -17.12
C LEU A 1065 -1.42 -63.96 -16.44
N LYS A 1066 -1.36 -64.00 -15.11
CA LYS A 1066 -1.59 -65.20 -14.30
C LYS A 1066 -3.06 -65.29 -13.92
N ILE A 1067 -3.54 -66.51 -13.80
CA ILE A 1067 -4.89 -66.85 -13.35
C ILE A 1067 -4.73 -67.66 -12.07
N ASP A 1068 -5.25 -67.13 -10.97
CA ASP A 1068 -5.35 -67.87 -9.71
C ASP A 1068 -6.80 -68.25 -9.49
N SER A 1069 -7.06 -69.56 -9.47
CA SER A 1069 -8.39 -70.10 -9.59
C SER A 1069 -8.45 -71.46 -8.95
N SER A 1070 -9.51 -71.74 -8.18
CA SER A 1070 -9.85 -73.11 -7.78
C SER A 1070 -10.47 -73.92 -8.93
N THR A 1071 -10.78 -73.26 -10.05
CA THR A 1071 -11.42 -73.84 -11.25
C THR A 1071 -10.41 -73.93 -12.39
N ASP A 1072 -10.27 -75.11 -13.00
CA ASP A 1072 -9.33 -75.35 -14.11
C ASP A 1072 -9.86 -74.80 -15.45
N PHE A 1073 -9.57 -73.52 -15.72
CA PHE A 1073 -9.76 -72.95 -17.05
C PHE A 1073 -8.66 -73.46 -17.99
N THR A 1074 -9.08 -73.94 -19.16
CA THR A 1074 -8.15 -74.55 -20.14
C THR A 1074 -8.02 -73.73 -21.41
N ASN A 1075 -8.97 -72.85 -21.72
CA ASN A 1075 -8.99 -72.03 -22.92
C ASN A 1075 -9.33 -70.57 -22.62
N TYR A 1076 -8.87 -69.67 -23.48
CA TYR A 1076 -9.22 -68.25 -23.43
C TYR A 1076 -9.53 -67.66 -24.81
N LYS A 1077 -10.32 -66.59 -24.82
CA LYS A 1077 -10.54 -65.67 -25.94
C LYS A 1077 -10.39 -64.23 -25.47
N LEU A 1078 -9.81 -63.36 -26.28
CA LEU A 1078 -9.59 -61.94 -25.99
C LEU A 1078 -10.26 -61.10 -27.05
N PHE A 1079 -11.13 -60.19 -26.63
CA PHE A 1079 -11.82 -59.24 -27.49
C PHE A 1079 -11.34 -57.82 -27.21
N ASP A 1080 -11.32 -56.96 -28.22
CA ASP A 1080 -11.12 -55.52 -28.00
C ASP A 1080 -12.38 -54.86 -27.41
N SER A 1081 -12.29 -53.56 -27.12
CA SER A 1081 -13.39 -52.79 -26.53
C SER A 1081 -14.64 -52.68 -27.41
N THR A 1082 -14.55 -52.99 -28.70
CA THR A 1082 -15.71 -53.02 -29.61
C THR A 1082 -16.37 -54.40 -29.67
N GLY A 1083 -15.81 -55.39 -28.97
CA GLY A 1083 -16.27 -56.78 -28.95
C GLY A 1083 -15.71 -57.62 -30.10
N LYS A 1084 -14.71 -57.13 -30.85
CA LYS A 1084 -14.05 -57.90 -31.92
C LYS A 1084 -13.02 -58.85 -31.31
N LEU A 1085 -13.04 -60.13 -31.71
CA LEU A 1085 -12.08 -61.13 -31.26
C LEU A 1085 -10.67 -60.80 -31.78
N ILE A 1086 -9.72 -60.67 -30.87
CA ILE A 1086 -8.31 -60.34 -31.12
C ILE A 1086 -7.42 -61.57 -31.05
N LYS A 1087 -7.63 -62.44 -30.05
CA LYS A 1087 -6.80 -63.64 -29.84
C LYS A 1087 -7.60 -64.74 -29.14
N GLU A 1088 -7.32 -66.00 -29.44
CA GLU A 1088 -7.81 -67.13 -28.64
C GLU A 1088 -6.74 -68.22 -28.53
N GLY A 1089 -6.78 -69.02 -27.47
CA GLY A 1089 -5.77 -70.04 -27.23
C GLY A 1089 -6.02 -70.89 -25.99
N LYS A 1090 -5.04 -71.76 -25.68
CA LYS A 1090 -5.03 -72.55 -24.44
C LYS A 1090 -4.27 -71.83 -23.34
N ILE A 1091 -4.71 -72.04 -22.11
CA ILE A 1091 -4.01 -71.59 -20.91
C ILE A 1091 -2.95 -72.64 -20.56
N ILE A 1092 -1.72 -72.20 -20.33
CA ILE A 1092 -0.58 -73.09 -20.03
C ILE A 1092 0.02 -72.59 -18.71
N ASN A 1093 0.15 -73.47 -17.71
CA ASN A 1093 0.65 -73.14 -16.37
C ASN A 1093 -0.10 -71.98 -15.71
N SER A 1094 -1.42 -71.91 -15.93
CA SER A 1094 -2.27 -70.81 -15.46
C SER A 1094 -1.82 -69.41 -15.91
N GLU A 1095 -1.07 -69.34 -17.02
CA GLU A 1095 -0.61 -68.08 -17.62
C GLU A 1095 -1.17 -67.89 -19.03
N ILE A 1096 -1.40 -66.62 -19.38
CA ILE A 1096 -1.73 -66.15 -20.72
C ILE A 1096 -0.70 -65.10 -21.15
N ASP A 1097 0.00 -65.38 -22.26
CA ASP A 1097 0.90 -64.41 -22.89
C ASP A 1097 0.12 -63.44 -23.79
N VAL A 1098 0.15 -62.18 -23.36
CA VAL A 1098 -0.51 -61.04 -24.00
C VAL A 1098 0.49 -59.98 -24.47
N THR A 1099 1.76 -60.33 -24.62
CA THR A 1099 2.83 -59.42 -25.04
C THR A 1099 2.54 -58.75 -26.39
N ILE A 1100 1.85 -59.46 -27.28
CA ILE A 1100 1.51 -58.97 -28.64
C ILE A 1100 0.33 -57.97 -28.67
N LEU A 1101 -0.36 -57.78 -27.56
CA LEU A 1101 -1.46 -56.81 -27.48
C LEU A 1101 -0.89 -55.41 -27.34
N ASN A 1102 -1.46 -54.45 -28.07
CA ASN A 1102 -1.18 -53.03 -27.86
C ASN A 1102 -1.76 -52.58 -26.51
N LYS A 1103 -1.27 -51.45 -25.97
CA LYS A 1103 -1.84 -50.87 -24.75
C LYS A 1103 -3.33 -50.57 -24.95
N GLY A 1104 -4.17 -50.97 -24.01
CA GLY A 1104 -5.61 -50.81 -24.10
C GLY A 1104 -6.42 -51.74 -23.21
N VAL A 1105 -7.74 -51.62 -23.30
CA VAL A 1105 -8.71 -52.42 -22.55
C VAL A 1105 -9.27 -53.53 -23.43
N TYR A 1106 -9.23 -54.75 -22.91
CA TYR A 1106 -9.69 -55.98 -23.55
C TYR A 1106 -10.69 -56.72 -22.67
N LEU A 1107 -11.53 -57.56 -23.29
CA LEU A 1107 -12.39 -58.51 -22.60
C LEU A 1107 -11.81 -59.91 -22.75
N LEU A 1108 -11.41 -60.52 -21.64
CA LEU A 1108 -10.87 -61.86 -21.55
C LEU A 1108 -11.98 -62.84 -21.17
N HIS A 1109 -12.25 -63.78 -22.06
CA HIS A 1109 -13.25 -64.83 -21.89
C HIS A 1109 -12.55 -66.16 -21.64
N LEU A 1110 -12.75 -66.76 -20.46
CA LEU A 1110 -12.15 -68.03 -20.02
C LEU A 1110 -13.18 -69.15 -20.08
N SER A 1111 -12.74 -70.34 -20.51
CA SER A 1111 -13.60 -71.53 -20.56
C SER A 1111 -12.84 -72.82 -20.24
N GLY A 1112 -13.60 -73.83 -19.79
CA GLY A 1112 -13.11 -75.15 -19.42
C GLY A 1112 -14.19 -76.24 -19.63
N TYR A 1113 -13.81 -77.51 -19.50
CA TYR A 1113 -14.73 -78.63 -19.72
C TYR A 1113 -15.79 -78.69 -18.61
N ASN A 1114 -17.09 -78.64 -18.97
CA ASN A 1114 -18.23 -78.57 -18.04
C ASN A 1114 -18.21 -77.37 -17.06
N ILE A 1115 -17.49 -76.30 -17.41
CA ILE A 1115 -17.45 -75.07 -16.62
C ILE A 1115 -18.15 -73.97 -17.43
N SER A 1116 -19.08 -73.26 -16.80
CA SER A 1116 -19.70 -72.07 -17.40
C SER A 1116 -18.62 -71.03 -17.74
N PRO A 1117 -18.57 -70.53 -18.99
CA PRO A 1117 -17.55 -69.57 -19.37
C PRO A 1117 -17.63 -68.29 -18.55
N ARG A 1118 -16.47 -67.70 -18.25
CA ARG A 1118 -16.36 -66.47 -17.45
C ARG A 1118 -15.71 -65.38 -18.28
N THR A 1119 -16.17 -64.14 -18.13
CA THR A 1119 -15.57 -62.98 -18.82
C THR A 1119 -15.09 -61.97 -17.79
N VAL A 1120 -13.86 -61.50 -17.96
CA VAL A 1120 -13.22 -60.51 -17.10
C VAL A 1120 -12.53 -59.43 -17.94
N LYS A 1121 -12.52 -58.20 -17.44
CA LYS A 1121 -11.82 -57.08 -18.09
C LYS A 1121 -10.32 -57.22 -17.86
N LEU A 1122 -9.55 -57.10 -18.94
CA LEU A 1122 -8.09 -57.09 -18.95
C LEU A 1122 -7.60 -55.71 -19.41
N VAL A 1123 -6.64 -55.14 -18.72
CA VAL A 1123 -5.95 -53.91 -19.11
C VAL A 1123 -4.50 -54.29 -19.44
N LYS A 1124 -3.98 -53.87 -20.61
CA LYS A 1124 -2.58 -54.06 -21.02
C LYS A 1124 -1.91 -52.70 -21.24
#